data_AF-A0A8S1VSW0-F1
#
_entry.id   AF-A0A8S1VSW0-F1
#
_cell.length_a   1.000
_cell.length_b   1.000
_cell.length_c   1.000
_cell.angle_alpha   90.00
_cell.angle_beta   90.00
_cell.angle_gamma   90.00
#
_symmetry.space_group_name_H-M   'P 1'
#
loop_
_entity.id
_entity.type
_entity.pdbx_description
1 polymer ?
#
loop_
_entity_poly.entity_id
_entity_poly.type
_entity_poly.pdbx_seq_one_letter_code
_entity_poly.pdbx_strand_id
1 'polypeptide(L)'
;MSTKRTIKIQPINIPGQDAPIILDTIDSDLFYLKAKKKVAETLKGYNQDEFVFYSKFKNIVVHEDDRVSKLFQNNNQNEIELYLTSDLIKKVVSGGQGGGQFYQVAQQVMGQQQNKDNKLENEIRELKSENFKIQNNAKIEQIELNGQIAELQEQIVELKNDQKSIKKWYDEKVKQEEEQRAEIIQKYKEMINTNNNLKNEMMQKDNQIEELQYQLKAVEAEKKFNEDQYRRENEMGRQKSTIVNDGQLTEIKRESENFKRLYQEEQFERKKDKEMTTQFQKQCQDFKNKLQQKSEELNQARSIAEQEIANLKEEKKTLEEKCEQQKETISQLKKEVTDQINKYMKIQRQQSEAEAELSLQIKTVNKLKEEAKEQLQEIERKDQIIRDIKNTKEAQLNKMNKSEEEKQDRINQLENDLKKTKEELRRTKDNLSLEIQQKAADIIKLQKELSNLNEQSNLNMQKANQEIQKLFNQLDKEKDKLRIEENKRVQLAKRIKENALRKVGDGKIISPTEAVFRNMSNPFEFSKNENIMTNDWTAQVELIKVDTNKAIESLTKLQEPNISQFVNREPLGNWQIKRSLGINGDGTKRKGFLMQVVNSDGDRFTNQTFLVKELVGFERIVTLEKALYVAQNLLIAKVLAEHFQEKIQKAASEKPPCKFAYKEPFLLQTEGNYYIAERLIKGTFTKFNGEGDSMDKDQKVTSYFNAFSLFTYYATQKMLMVSNIQGNFDGAEFILYDPIVSSPEGIMGDEDLAEPHILQFQDNYKENPKTYGKNYLTSLGIKI
;
A
#
# COMPACT_ATOMS: atom_id res chain seq x y z
N MET A 1 41.16 42.60 29.52
CA MET A 1 41.94 42.77 28.29
C MET A 1 41.30 41.92 27.20
N SER A 2 40.52 42.50 26.29
CA SER A 2 39.90 41.76 25.18
C SER A 2 40.72 41.94 23.91
N THR A 3 41.16 40.84 23.33
CA THR A 3 41.90 40.81 22.07
C THR A 3 41.03 41.33 20.93
N LYS A 4 41.48 42.41 20.26
CA LYS A 4 40.91 42.86 18.98
C LYS A 4 41.18 41.77 17.94
N ARG A 5 40.14 41.32 17.23
CA ARG A 5 40.25 40.34 16.14
C ARG A 5 40.00 41.02 14.80
N THR A 6 40.79 40.64 13.81
CA THR A 6 40.75 41.21 12.44
C THR A 6 40.16 40.16 11.50
N ILE A 7 39.15 40.53 10.71
CA ILE A 7 38.57 39.67 9.68
C ILE A 7 39.31 39.95 8.36
N LYS A 8 39.74 38.89 7.65
CA LYS A 8 40.36 38.98 6.31
C LYS A 8 39.34 38.58 5.25
N ILE A 9 39.20 39.39 4.21
CA ILE A 9 38.39 39.08 3.02
C ILE A 9 39.37 38.83 1.87
N GLN A 10 39.27 37.69 1.19
CA GLN A 10 40.01 37.42 -0.05
C GLN A 10 39.05 37.34 -1.25
N PRO A 11 39.25 38.16 -2.30
CA PRO A 11 38.50 38.01 -3.54
C PRO A 11 39.08 36.87 -4.38
N ILE A 12 38.22 35.96 -4.84
CA ILE A 12 38.57 35.00 -5.91
C ILE A 12 38.10 35.60 -7.23
N ASN A 13 39.05 35.96 -8.09
CA ASN A 13 38.77 36.60 -9.36
C ASN A 13 38.66 35.53 -10.46
N ILE A 14 37.44 35.16 -10.87
CA ILE A 14 37.19 34.35 -12.07
C ILE A 14 36.24 35.15 -12.98
N PRO A 15 36.64 35.52 -14.20
CA PRO A 15 35.78 36.28 -15.10
C PRO A 15 34.57 35.45 -15.55
N GLY A 16 33.36 35.97 -15.36
CA GLY A 16 32.13 35.48 -16.00
C GLY A 16 31.23 34.54 -15.19
N GLN A 17 31.49 34.31 -13.90
CA GLN A 17 30.57 33.58 -13.01
C GLN A 17 30.41 34.29 -11.66
N ASP A 18 29.22 34.21 -11.07
CA ASP A 18 28.94 34.66 -9.71
C ASP A 18 29.84 33.89 -8.72
N ALA A 19 30.80 34.57 -8.10
CA ALA A 19 31.70 33.97 -7.11
C ALA A 19 31.17 34.20 -5.68
N PRO A 20 31.14 33.18 -4.80
CA PRO A 20 30.82 33.36 -3.39
C PRO A 20 32.00 33.99 -2.63
N ILE A 21 31.72 34.96 -1.77
CA ILE A 21 32.67 35.47 -0.77
C ILE A 21 32.57 34.54 0.45
N ILE A 22 33.68 33.91 0.83
CA ILE A 22 33.75 33.07 2.03
C ILE A 22 34.31 33.91 3.18
N LEU A 23 33.55 34.01 4.27
CA LEU A 23 34.01 34.56 5.54
C LEU A 23 34.28 33.39 6.49
N ASP A 24 35.50 33.32 7.01
CA ASP A 24 35.89 32.26 7.93
C ASP A 24 35.54 32.68 9.37
N THR A 25 34.52 32.05 9.95
CA THR A 25 34.14 32.24 11.37
C THR A 25 33.99 30.88 12.04
N ILE A 26 34.55 30.74 13.23
CA ILE A 26 34.42 29.51 14.02
C ILE A 26 33.07 29.59 14.76
N ASP A 27 32.21 28.60 14.48
CA ASP A 27 30.87 28.31 15.06
C ASP A 27 29.64 28.82 14.28
N SER A 28 29.22 27.96 13.33
CA SER A 28 27.87 27.61 12.86
C SER A 28 26.71 28.64 12.84
N ASP A 29 26.90 29.79 12.21
CA ASP A 29 25.80 30.53 11.58
C ASP A 29 26.13 30.79 10.10
N LEU A 30 25.53 29.99 9.21
CA LEU A 30 25.66 30.13 7.76
C LEU A 30 24.83 31.32 7.27
N PHE A 31 25.47 32.49 7.10
CA PHE A 31 24.87 33.60 6.37
C PHE A 31 24.88 33.31 4.87
N TYR A 32 23.70 33.14 4.28
CA TYR A 32 23.55 33.21 2.81
C TYR A 32 23.50 34.67 2.38
N LEU A 33 24.63 35.22 1.91
CA LEU A 33 24.69 36.53 1.27
C LEU A 33 24.59 36.34 -0.25
N LYS A 34 23.52 36.88 -0.86
CA LYS A 34 23.37 36.92 -2.32
C LYS A 34 23.61 38.35 -2.78
N ALA A 35 24.82 38.63 -3.29
CA ALA A 35 25.10 39.91 -3.95
C ALA A 35 24.48 39.89 -5.35
N LYS A 36 23.83 40.98 -5.76
CA LYS A 36 23.33 41.14 -7.13
C LYS A 36 23.83 42.48 -7.65
N LYS A 37 24.74 42.46 -8.63
CA LYS A 37 25.19 43.68 -9.30
C LYS A 37 24.02 44.27 -10.07
N LYS A 38 23.64 45.51 -9.77
CA LYS A 38 22.65 46.25 -10.54
C LYS A 38 23.37 47.36 -11.28
N VAL A 39 23.57 47.19 -12.59
CA VAL A 39 24.09 48.26 -13.45
C VAL A 39 22.93 49.24 -13.67
N ALA A 40 23.08 50.47 -13.19
CA ALA A 40 22.07 51.50 -13.37
C ALA A 40 22.04 51.95 -14.84
N GLU A 41 20.96 51.65 -15.56
CA GLU A 41 20.73 52.25 -16.88
C GLU A 41 20.16 53.67 -16.72
N THR A 42 20.96 54.64 -17.14
CA THR A 42 20.60 56.02 -17.52
C THR A 42 20.01 56.95 -16.45
N LEU A 43 20.90 57.49 -15.61
CA LEU A 43 20.85 58.89 -15.20
C LEU A 43 22.15 59.56 -15.66
N LYS A 44 22.02 60.64 -16.44
CA LYS A 44 23.17 61.43 -16.93
C LYS A 44 24.00 61.93 -15.75
N GLY A 45 25.22 61.41 -15.61
CA GLY A 45 26.30 62.11 -14.91
C GLY A 45 27.04 61.38 -13.78
N TYR A 46 26.64 60.18 -13.35
CA TYR A 46 27.35 59.45 -12.29
C TYR A 46 27.43 57.94 -12.60
N ASN A 47 28.65 57.40 -12.70
CA ASN A 47 28.92 55.96 -12.72
C ASN A 47 29.35 55.54 -11.30
N GLN A 48 28.46 54.91 -10.54
CA GLN A 48 28.83 54.25 -9.28
C GLN A 48 28.11 52.89 -9.19
N ASP A 49 28.84 51.86 -8.76
CA ASP A 49 28.32 50.51 -8.55
C ASP A 49 27.67 50.44 -7.15
N GLU A 50 26.41 49.98 -7.05
CA GLU A 50 25.73 49.78 -5.77
C GLU A 50 25.82 48.32 -5.28
N PHE A 51 26.08 48.13 -3.99
CA PHE A 51 26.01 46.83 -3.33
C PHE A 51 24.89 46.83 -2.27
N VAL A 52 23.88 45.98 -2.48
CA VAL A 52 22.75 45.83 -1.55
C VAL A 52 22.89 44.52 -0.78
N PHE A 53 22.92 44.62 0.55
CA PHE A 53 22.98 43.47 1.45
C PHE A 53 21.62 43.25 2.10
N TYR A 54 21.09 42.04 1.99
CA TYR A 54 19.79 41.67 2.55
C TYR A 54 19.97 40.98 3.90
N SER A 55 19.31 41.50 4.93
CA SER A 55 19.16 40.86 6.24
C SER A 55 17.68 40.65 6.55
N LYS A 56 17.36 39.60 7.32
CA LYS A 56 15.99 39.19 7.64
C LYS A 56 15.16 40.25 8.39
N PHE A 57 15.78 41.31 8.92
CA PHE A 57 15.10 42.29 9.76
C PHE A 57 15.23 43.76 9.32
N LYS A 58 16.05 44.09 8.31
CA LYS A 58 16.09 45.41 7.63
C LYS A 58 17.02 45.34 6.41
N ASN A 59 16.70 46.11 5.37
CA ASN A 59 17.59 46.29 4.21
C ASN A 59 18.65 47.34 4.56
N ILE A 60 19.92 47.07 4.26
CA ILE A 60 21.01 48.04 4.41
C ILE A 60 21.56 48.34 3.01
N VAL A 61 21.51 49.60 2.62
CA VAL A 61 22.12 50.13 1.39
C VAL A 61 23.41 50.82 1.81
N VAL A 62 24.54 50.43 1.21
CA VAL A 62 25.85 51.03 1.48
C VAL A 62 26.43 51.50 0.15
N HIS A 63 26.87 52.75 0.08
CA HIS A 63 27.53 53.29 -1.11
C HIS A 63 29.04 53.07 -1.04
N GLU A 64 29.71 53.04 -2.20
CA GLU A 64 31.13 52.66 -2.30
C GLU A 64 32.10 53.57 -1.50
N ASP A 65 31.66 54.78 -1.14
CA ASP A 65 32.45 55.75 -0.36
C ASP A 65 32.16 55.76 1.16
N ASP A 66 31.25 54.93 1.67
CA ASP A 66 30.96 54.86 3.11
C ASP A 66 32.05 54.09 3.86
N ARG A 67 33.06 54.80 4.40
CA ARG A 67 34.07 54.20 5.30
C ARG A 67 33.49 53.93 6.69
N VAL A 68 32.98 52.72 6.90
CA VAL A 68 32.55 52.21 8.21
C VAL A 68 33.77 52.04 9.13
N SER A 69 33.88 52.84 10.20
CA SER A 69 35.12 52.91 11.00
C SER A 69 35.07 52.30 12.41
N LYS A 70 33.93 51.76 12.90
CA LYS A 70 33.84 50.81 14.05
C LYS A 70 32.41 50.35 14.33
N LEU A 71 32.25 49.11 14.77
CA LEU A 71 31.02 48.54 15.33
C LEU A 71 31.18 48.36 16.85
N PHE A 72 30.19 48.78 17.64
CA PHE A 72 30.07 48.43 19.06
C PHE A 72 28.76 47.68 19.29
N GLN A 73 28.84 46.63 20.12
CA GLN A 73 27.69 45.89 20.59
C GLN A 73 27.30 46.44 21.97
N ASN A 74 26.09 46.96 22.11
CA ASN A 74 25.54 47.36 23.40
C ASN A 74 24.89 46.13 24.05
N ASN A 75 25.28 45.78 25.28
CA ASN A 75 24.95 44.48 25.86
C ASN A 75 23.50 44.32 26.34
N ASN A 76 22.65 45.36 26.28
CA ASN A 76 21.32 45.29 26.88
C ASN A 76 20.13 45.44 25.92
N GLN A 77 20.35 45.74 24.64
CA GLN A 77 19.31 45.68 23.60
C GLN A 77 20.01 45.29 22.30
N ASN A 78 19.50 44.28 21.58
CA ASN A 78 20.03 43.80 20.29
C ASN A 78 19.81 44.85 19.17
N GLU A 79 20.33 46.07 19.34
CA GLU A 79 20.33 47.12 18.35
C GLU A 79 21.78 47.50 18.00
N ILE A 80 22.01 47.73 16.70
CA ILE A 80 23.27 48.25 16.17
C ILE A 80 23.05 49.76 15.94
N GLU A 81 23.69 50.61 16.75
CA GLU A 81 23.75 52.04 16.47
C GLU A 81 24.84 52.32 15.43
N LEU A 82 24.45 52.96 14.32
CA LEU A 82 25.33 53.43 13.26
C LEU A 82 25.51 54.95 13.40
N TYR A 83 26.74 55.39 13.68
CA TYR A 83 27.11 56.80 13.54
C TYR A 83 27.72 57.03 12.15
N LEU A 84 27.01 57.79 11.32
CA LEU A 84 27.50 58.26 10.03
C LEU A 84 28.41 59.47 10.25
N THR A 85 29.73 59.29 10.13
CA THR A 85 30.66 60.41 9.99
C THR A 85 30.80 60.75 8.52
N SER A 86 30.09 61.79 8.07
CA SER A 86 30.37 62.41 6.78
C SER A 86 31.50 63.45 6.96
N ASP A 87 32.61 63.26 6.24
CA ASP A 87 33.67 64.24 6.09
C ASP A 87 33.29 65.39 5.12
N LEU A 88 31.99 65.59 4.84
CA LEU A 88 31.48 66.72 4.08
C LEU A 88 31.08 67.92 4.95
N ILE A 89 31.78 68.12 6.08
CA ILE A 89 32.06 69.45 6.63
C ILE A 89 33.54 69.51 7.01
N LYS A 90 34.41 69.78 6.03
CA LYS A 90 35.75 70.34 6.25
C LYS A 90 36.36 70.92 4.96
N LYS A 91 35.86 72.10 4.54
CA LYS A 91 36.70 73.20 4.00
C LYS A 91 35.95 74.54 3.81
N VAL A 92 35.34 75.06 4.88
CA VAL A 92 35.25 76.50 5.27
C VAL A 92 35.01 76.41 6.77
N VAL A 93 35.96 76.59 7.69
CA VAL A 93 36.79 77.76 7.94
C VAL A 93 38.09 77.28 8.60
N SER A 94 39.22 77.60 7.99
CA SER A 94 40.49 77.65 8.69
C SER A 94 40.82 79.11 8.99
N GLY A 95 40.85 79.44 10.28
CA GLY A 95 41.73 80.47 10.84
C GLY A 95 41.15 81.87 10.94
N GLY A 96 41.25 82.43 12.15
CA GLY A 96 41.52 83.86 12.29
C GLY A 96 40.68 84.64 13.30
N GLN A 97 40.94 84.39 14.59
CA GLN A 97 41.08 85.39 15.65
C GLN A 97 39.91 86.34 15.98
N GLY A 98 39.53 86.35 17.27
CA GLY A 98 39.47 87.61 18.01
C GLY A 98 38.20 87.90 18.81
N GLY A 99 38.08 87.28 20.00
CA GLY A 99 38.00 88.03 21.27
C GLY A 99 36.69 88.71 21.73
N GLY A 100 36.26 88.33 22.94
CA GLY A 100 35.67 89.21 23.96
C GLY A 100 34.14 89.31 23.95
N GLN A 101 33.39 88.68 24.88
CA GLN A 101 33.23 88.94 26.32
C GLN A 101 32.03 89.87 26.66
N PHE A 102 31.32 89.50 27.75
CA PHE A 102 30.37 90.28 28.58
C PHE A 102 29.00 90.66 27.94
N TYR A 103 27.90 90.91 28.66
CA TYR A 103 27.25 90.51 29.93
C TYR A 103 25.95 91.36 29.95
N GLN A 104 24.88 90.85 30.57
CA GLN A 104 23.81 91.58 31.29
C GLN A 104 23.02 92.76 30.66
N VAL A 105 21.69 92.59 30.69
CA VAL A 105 20.69 93.42 31.43
C VAL A 105 20.80 94.96 31.33
N ALA A 106 19.79 95.60 30.73
CA ALA A 106 18.87 96.56 31.38
C ALA A 106 18.22 97.53 30.36
N GLN A 107 16.89 97.70 30.48
CA GLN A 107 16.08 98.94 30.48
C GLN A 107 16.47 100.05 29.48
N GLN A 108 15.60 100.69 28.69
CA GLN A 108 14.25 101.26 28.86
C GLN A 108 14.03 102.01 27.50
N VAL A 109 12.86 102.12 26.86
CA VAL A 109 11.70 102.99 27.13
C VAL A 109 10.66 102.61 26.05
N MET A 110 9.59 101.89 26.37
CA MET A 110 8.24 102.39 26.70
C MET A 110 7.58 103.34 25.69
N GLY A 111 6.60 102.79 24.96
CA GLY A 111 5.54 103.56 24.31
C GLY A 111 4.68 102.66 23.42
N GLN A 112 3.42 102.46 23.82
CA GLN A 112 2.32 101.79 23.07
C GLN A 112 2.15 100.28 23.29
N GLN A 113 1.71 99.91 24.49
CA GLN A 113 1.22 98.57 24.82
C GLN A 113 -0.17 98.69 25.48
N GLN A 114 -1.18 99.03 24.67
CA GLN A 114 -2.60 98.93 25.06
C GLN A 114 -3.50 98.32 23.98
N ASN A 115 -3.00 98.08 22.76
CA ASN A 115 -3.78 97.46 21.66
C ASN A 115 -3.40 96.00 21.34
N LYS A 116 -2.37 95.43 21.99
CA LYS A 116 -1.97 94.02 21.76
C LYS A 116 -2.68 93.03 22.67
N ASP A 117 -3.10 93.43 23.87
CA ASP A 117 -3.72 92.51 24.83
C ASP A 117 -5.15 92.12 24.41
N ASN A 118 -5.94 93.03 23.84
CA ASN A 118 -7.28 92.72 23.32
C ASN A 118 -7.26 91.80 22.08
N LYS A 119 -6.18 91.81 21.28
CA LYS A 119 -6.06 90.96 20.09
C LYS A 119 -5.61 89.54 20.47
N LEU A 120 -4.70 89.43 21.43
CA LEU A 120 -4.28 88.16 22.02
C LEU A 120 -5.38 87.49 22.85
N GLU A 121 -6.19 88.26 23.60
CA GLU A 121 -7.32 87.68 24.34
C GLU A 121 -8.40 87.09 23.43
N ASN A 122 -8.69 87.73 22.28
CA ASN A 122 -9.64 87.20 21.30
C ASN A 122 -9.08 85.96 20.58
N GLU A 123 -7.81 85.95 20.18
CA GLU A 123 -7.16 84.74 19.63
C GLU A 123 -7.12 83.59 20.64
N ILE A 124 -6.84 83.87 21.92
CA ILE A 124 -6.86 82.84 22.98
C ILE A 124 -8.29 82.32 23.20
N ARG A 125 -9.32 83.15 23.05
CA ARG A 125 -10.73 82.76 23.21
C ARG A 125 -11.21 81.89 22.04
N GLU A 126 -10.84 82.25 20.81
CA GLU A 126 -11.12 81.45 19.61
C GLU A 126 -10.40 80.11 19.65
N LEU A 127 -9.10 80.10 19.97
CA LEU A 127 -8.32 78.87 20.11
C LEU A 127 -8.89 77.97 21.22
N LYS A 128 -9.37 78.51 22.34
CA LYS A 128 -10.05 77.72 23.38
C LYS A 128 -11.37 77.13 22.90
N SER A 129 -12.15 77.87 22.11
CA SER A 129 -13.40 77.38 21.50
C SER A 129 -13.14 76.25 20.49
N GLU A 130 -12.12 76.41 19.66
CA GLU A 130 -11.74 75.44 18.64
C GLU A 130 -11.16 74.16 19.27
N ASN A 131 -10.32 74.31 20.30
CA ASN A 131 -9.79 73.18 21.06
C ASN A 131 -10.90 72.42 21.83
N PHE A 132 -11.91 73.12 22.33
CA PHE A 132 -13.09 72.50 22.94
C PHE A 132 -13.92 71.69 21.93
N LYS A 133 -14.08 72.17 20.69
CA LYS A 133 -14.76 71.42 19.61
C LYS A 133 -13.96 70.18 19.18
N ILE A 134 -12.64 70.31 19.04
CA ILE A 134 -11.76 69.18 18.70
C ILE A 134 -11.81 68.12 19.80
N GLN A 135 -11.76 68.51 21.07
CA GLN A 135 -11.89 67.57 22.19
C GLN A 135 -13.25 66.87 22.24
N ASN A 136 -14.35 67.56 21.92
CA ASN A 136 -15.67 66.93 21.88
C ASN A 136 -15.83 65.96 20.71
N ASN A 137 -15.33 66.30 19.52
CA ASN A 137 -15.38 65.37 18.38
C ASN A 137 -14.50 64.14 18.62
N ALA A 138 -13.29 64.32 19.17
CA ALA A 138 -12.44 63.20 19.56
C ALA A 138 -13.10 62.29 20.61
N LYS A 139 -13.86 62.87 21.56
CA LYS A 139 -14.65 62.09 22.53
C LYS A 139 -15.79 61.31 21.87
N ILE A 140 -16.48 61.89 20.89
CA ILE A 140 -17.57 61.22 20.17
C ILE A 140 -17.04 60.04 19.35
N GLU A 141 -15.96 60.25 18.57
CA GLU A 141 -15.30 59.19 17.81
C GLU A 141 -14.77 58.08 18.73
N GLN A 142 -14.23 58.45 19.90
CA GLN A 142 -13.75 57.47 20.88
C GLN A 142 -14.91 56.66 21.51
N ILE A 143 -16.09 57.25 21.70
CA ILE A 143 -17.29 56.53 22.15
C ILE A 143 -17.78 55.54 21.08
N GLU A 144 -17.78 55.95 19.81
CA GLU A 144 -18.22 55.12 18.69
C GLU A 144 -17.27 53.93 18.45
N LEU A 145 -15.96 54.18 18.51
CA LEU A 145 -14.93 53.15 18.42
C LEU A 145 -15.03 52.15 19.58
N ASN A 146 -15.29 52.64 20.80
CA ASN A 146 -15.49 51.78 21.97
C ASN A 146 -16.77 50.92 21.84
N GLY A 147 -17.82 51.43 21.20
CA GLY A 147 -19.03 50.67 20.88
C GLY A 147 -18.74 49.50 19.95
N GLN A 148 -18.01 49.74 18.85
CA GLN A 148 -17.63 48.68 17.90
C GLN A 148 -16.68 47.65 18.52
N ILE A 149 -15.76 48.08 19.38
CA ILE A 149 -14.86 47.16 20.12
C ILE A 149 -15.66 46.26 21.07
N ALA A 150 -16.68 46.80 21.75
CA ALA A 150 -17.54 46.00 22.63
C ALA A 150 -18.34 44.94 21.86
N GLU A 151 -18.89 45.30 20.70
CA GLU A 151 -19.67 44.39 19.84
C GLU A 151 -18.80 43.24 19.28
N LEU A 152 -17.57 43.55 18.85
CA LEU A 152 -16.60 42.54 18.42
C LEU A 152 -16.13 41.64 19.56
N GLN A 153 -15.98 42.20 20.78
CA GLN A 153 -15.64 41.40 21.96
C GLN A 153 -16.76 40.42 22.31
N GLU A 154 -18.02 40.81 22.16
CA GLU A 154 -19.18 39.94 22.41
C GLU A 154 -19.23 38.79 21.41
N GLN A 155 -19.04 39.06 20.11
CA GLN A 155 -18.96 38.01 19.07
C GLN A 155 -17.78 37.03 19.30
N ILE A 156 -16.63 37.52 19.75
CA ILE A 156 -15.48 36.67 20.09
C ILE A 156 -15.79 35.74 21.27
N VAL A 157 -16.55 36.22 22.26
CA VAL A 157 -16.98 35.41 23.41
C VAL A 157 -17.95 34.32 22.96
N GLU A 158 -18.89 34.65 22.07
CA GLU A 158 -19.87 33.71 21.53
C GLU A 158 -19.19 32.59 20.72
N LEU A 159 -18.30 32.94 19.79
CA LEU A 159 -17.52 31.97 19.00
C LEU A 159 -16.63 31.07 19.88
N LYS A 160 -16.07 31.60 20.98
CA LYS A 160 -15.30 30.78 21.93
C LYS A 160 -16.19 29.79 22.70
N ASN A 161 -17.43 30.15 22.99
CA ASN A 161 -18.39 29.25 23.63
C ASN A 161 -18.85 28.16 22.67
N ASP A 162 -19.08 28.47 21.40
CA ASP A 162 -19.39 27.48 20.37
C ASP A 162 -18.24 26.51 20.16
N GLN A 163 -17.01 27.02 20.07
CA GLN A 163 -15.81 26.17 19.94
C GLN A 163 -15.65 25.22 21.14
N LYS A 164 -15.93 25.69 22.36
CA LYS A 164 -15.93 24.84 23.57
C LYS A 164 -17.04 23.78 23.53
N SER A 165 -18.23 24.14 23.06
CA SER A 165 -19.37 23.22 22.96
C SER A 165 -19.13 22.12 21.92
N ILE A 166 -18.58 22.47 20.74
CA ILE A 166 -18.19 21.52 19.70
C ILE A 166 -17.10 20.59 20.20
N LYS A 167 -16.08 21.12 20.88
CA LYS A 167 -15.01 20.30 21.46
C LYS A 167 -15.55 19.30 22.49
N LYS A 168 -16.43 19.75 23.39
CA LYS A 168 -17.05 18.88 24.40
C LYS A 168 -17.88 17.77 23.75
N TRP A 169 -18.66 18.09 22.71
CA TRP A 169 -19.43 17.10 21.96
C TRP A 169 -18.55 16.05 21.28
N TYR A 170 -17.43 16.48 20.68
CA TYR A 170 -16.47 15.57 20.04
C TYR A 170 -15.78 14.65 21.06
N ASP A 171 -15.34 15.21 22.20
CA ASP A 171 -14.73 14.45 23.29
C ASP A 171 -15.71 13.41 23.88
N GLU A 172 -16.99 13.76 24.05
CA GLU A 172 -18.04 12.81 24.48
C GLU A 172 -18.30 11.71 23.44
N LYS A 173 -18.25 12.04 22.14
CA LYS A 173 -18.41 11.05 21.07
C LYS A 173 -17.26 10.05 21.00
N VAL A 174 -16.02 10.53 21.10
CA VAL A 174 -14.83 9.67 21.14
C VAL A 174 -14.90 8.73 22.36
N LYS A 175 -15.30 9.24 23.53
CA LYS A 175 -15.46 8.43 24.73
C LYS A 175 -16.51 7.31 24.57
N GLN A 176 -17.65 7.61 23.95
CA GLN A 176 -18.67 6.59 23.66
C GLN A 176 -18.15 5.49 22.72
N GLU A 177 -17.39 5.84 21.70
CA GLU A 177 -16.79 4.87 20.78
C GLU A 177 -15.71 4.01 21.46
N GLU A 178 -14.91 4.60 22.34
CA GLU A 178 -13.92 3.88 23.15
C GLU A 178 -14.60 2.88 24.11
N GLU A 179 -15.69 3.28 24.77
CA GLU A 179 -16.48 2.38 25.63
C GLU A 179 -17.10 1.22 24.84
N GLN A 180 -17.65 1.48 23.64
CA GLN A 180 -18.18 0.44 22.77
C GLN A 180 -17.09 -0.52 22.26
N ARG A 181 -15.91 0.01 21.88
CA ARG A 181 -14.76 -0.82 21.51
C ARG A 181 -14.31 -1.70 22.66
N ALA A 182 -14.25 -1.16 23.88
CA ALA A 182 -13.89 -1.92 25.07
C ALA A 182 -14.89 -3.05 25.35
N GLU A 183 -16.20 -2.81 25.20
CA GLU A 183 -17.24 -3.83 25.38
C GLU A 183 -17.12 -4.96 24.33
N ILE A 184 -16.86 -4.63 23.07
CA ILE A 184 -16.65 -5.61 22.00
C ILE A 184 -15.39 -6.47 22.28
N ILE A 185 -14.29 -5.83 22.68
CA ILE A 185 -13.05 -6.55 23.05
C ILE A 185 -13.30 -7.49 24.23
N GLN A 186 -14.09 -7.06 25.21
CA GLN A 186 -14.42 -7.88 26.36
C GLN A 186 -15.26 -9.11 25.98
N LYS A 187 -16.32 -8.93 25.16
CA LYS A 187 -17.12 -10.06 24.63
C LYS A 187 -16.27 -11.04 23.80
N TYR A 188 -15.33 -10.52 23.03
CA TYR A 188 -14.42 -11.36 22.24
C TYR A 188 -13.47 -12.20 23.13
N LYS A 189 -12.94 -11.61 24.21
CA LYS A 189 -12.12 -12.33 25.19
C LYS A 189 -12.91 -13.43 25.91
N GLU A 190 -14.16 -13.15 26.28
CA GLU A 190 -15.04 -14.15 26.91
C GLU A 190 -15.32 -15.31 25.96
N MET A 191 -15.64 -15.03 24.70
CA MET A 191 -15.85 -16.05 23.67
C MET A 191 -14.60 -16.94 23.47
N ILE A 192 -13.41 -16.34 23.42
CA ILE A 192 -12.14 -17.09 23.33
C ILE A 192 -11.96 -18.02 24.54
N ASN A 193 -12.23 -17.53 25.75
CA ASN A 193 -12.12 -18.35 26.95
C ASN A 193 -13.11 -19.52 26.95
N THR A 194 -14.36 -19.29 26.52
CA THR A 194 -15.35 -20.37 26.39
C THR A 194 -14.91 -21.42 25.37
N ASN A 195 -14.37 -20.99 24.23
CA ASN A 195 -13.92 -21.89 23.18
C ASN A 195 -12.68 -22.72 23.63
N ASN A 196 -11.76 -22.09 24.37
CA ASN A 196 -10.63 -22.80 24.97
C ASN A 196 -11.08 -23.84 26.01
N ASN A 197 -12.08 -23.54 26.82
CA ASN A 197 -12.64 -24.50 27.78
C ASN A 197 -13.31 -25.69 27.08
N LEU A 198 -14.11 -25.45 26.03
CA LEU A 198 -14.72 -26.50 25.22
C LEU A 198 -13.68 -27.40 24.56
N LYS A 199 -12.60 -26.81 24.04
CA LYS A 199 -11.49 -27.55 23.45
C LYS A 199 -10.77 -28.45 24.46
N ASN A 200 -10.58 -27.97 25.69
CA ASN A 200 -9.99 -28.75 26.77
C ASN A 200 -10.92 -29.90 27.20
N GLU A 201 -12.23 -29.67 27.26
CA GLU A 201 -13.22 -30.70 27.59
C GLU A 201 -13.29 -31.79 26.50
N MET A 202 -13.24 -31.40 25.22
CA MET A 202 -13.15 -32.34 24.10
C MET A 202 -11.88 -33.19 24.19
N MET A 203 -10.74 -32.58 24.48
CA MET A 203 -9.46 -33.30 24.60
C MET A 203 -9.49 -34.32 25.76
N GLN A 204 -10.16 -33.99 26.87
CA GLN A 204 -10.36 -34.94 27.96
C GLN A 204 -11.25 -36.13 27.54
N LYS A 205 -12.31 -35.87 26.78
CA LYS A 205 -13.20 -36.93 26.27
C LYS A 205 -12.50 -37.82 25.25
N ASP A 206 -11.69 -37.26 24.36
CA ASP A 206 -10.90 -38.03 23.39
C ASP A 206 -9.90 -38.96 24.09
N ASN A 207 -9.22 -38.47 25.15
CA ASN A 207 -8.32 -39.30 25.95
C ASN A 207 -9.08 -40.46 26.66
N GLN A 208 -10.28 -40.21 27.18
CA GLN A 208 -11.12 -41.25 27.78
C GLN A 208 -11.58 -42.29 26.74
N ILE A 209 -11.93 -41.85 25.53
CA ILE A 209 -12.31 -42.75 24.43
C ILE A 209 -11.11 -43.63 24.04
N GLU A 210 -9.91 -43.07 23.94
CA GLU A 210 -8.70 -43.83 23.60
C GLU A 210 -8.35 -44.87 24.69
N GLU A 211 -8.52 -44.51 25.96
CA GLU A 211 -8.33 -45.43 27.10
C GLU A 211 -9.36 -46.58 27.06
N LEU A 212 -10.63 -46.30 26.78
CA LEU A 212 -11.67 -47.32 26.63
C LEU A 212 -11.40 -48.24 25.42
N GLN A 213 -10.96 -47.69 24.29
CA GLN A 213 -10.59 -48.50 23.12
C GLN A 213 -9.39 -49.43 23.40
N TYR A 214 -8.43 -48.97 24.21
CA TYR A 214 -7.31 -49.80 24.64
C TYR A 214 -7.77 -50.95 25.54
N GLN A 215 -8.64 -50.67 26.52
CA GLN A 215 -9.23 -51.70 27.38
C GLN A 215 -10.03 -52.73 26.58
N LEU A 216 -10.81 -52.29 25.59
CA LEU A 216 -11.62 -53.17 24.74
C LEU A 216 -10.74 -54.14 23.91
N LYS A 217 -9.64 -53.64 23.33
CA LYS A 217 -8.66 -54.46 22.62
C LYS A 217 -7.94 -55.47 23.53
N ALA A 218 -7.67 -55.09 24.78
CA ALA A 218 -7.06 -56.00 25.75
C ALA A 218 -7.99 -57.17 26.07
N VAL A 219 -9.29 -56.90 26.28
CA VAL A 219 -10.32 -57.92 26.52
C VAL A 219 -10.51 -58.83 25.30
N GLU A 220 -10.53 -58.28 24.08
CA GLU A 220 -10.63 -59.08 22.85
C GLU A 220 -9.41 -59.99 22.65
N ALA A 221 -8.21 -59.50 22.96
CA ALA A 221 -6.99 -60.30 22.90
C ALA A 221 -6.99 -61.44 23.92
N GLU A 222 -7.46 -61.18 25.14
CA GLU A 222 -7.61 -62.20 26.19
C GLU A 222 -8.65 -63.26 25.82
N LYS A 223 -9.79 -62.84 25.26
CA LYS A 223 -10.81 -63.75 24.75
C LYS A 223 -10.26 -64.66 23.66
N LYS A 224 -9.54 -64.09 22.68
CA LYS A 224 -8.93 -64.85 21.58
C LYS A 224 -7.86 -65.83 22.08
N PHE A 225 -7.06 -65.42 23.06
CA PHE A 225 -6.07 -66.30 23.70
C PHE A 225 -6.74 -67.49 24.41
N ASN A 226 -7.83 -67.26 25.14
CA ASN A 226 -8.58 -68.32 25.82
C ASN A 226 -9.27 -69.27 24.82
N GLU A 227 -9.82 -68.74 23.72
CA GLU A 227 -10.39 -69.55 22.63
C GLU A 227 -9.33 -70.43 21.95
N ASP A 228 -8.14 -69.89 21.69
CA ASP A 228 -7.02 -70.63 21.11
C ASP A 228 -6.47 -71.71 22.06
N GLN A 229 -6.38 -71.44 23.37
CA GLN A 229 -6.03 -72.44 24.38
C GLN A 229 -7.03 -73.59 24.41
N TYR A 230 -8.33 -73.27 24.43
CA TYR A 230 -9.40 -74.27 24.40
C TYR A 230 -9.37 -75.11 23.12
N ARG A 231 -9.01 -74.51 21.98
CA ARG A 231 -8.83 -75.23 20.71
C ARG A 231 -7.66 -76.22 20.77
N ARG A 232 -6.51 -75.78 21.29
CA ARG A 232 -5.31 -76.63 21.43
C ARG A 232 -5.50 -77.76 22.42
N GLU A 233 -6.19 -77.53 23.54
CA GLU A 233 -6.52 -78.61 24.50
C GLU A 233 -7.44 -79.66 23.85
N ASN A 234 -8.41 -79.24 23.05
CA ASN A 234 -9.27 -80.15 22.29
C ASN A 234 -8.51 -80.91 21.18
N GLU A 235 -7.54 -80.27 20.53
CA GLU A 235 -6.70 -80.90 19.50
C GLU A 235 -5.70 -81.89 20.12
N MET A 236 -5.07 -81.55 21.25
CA MET A 236 -4.20 -82.47 22.00
C MET A 236 -4.97 -83.63 22.63
N GLY A 237 -6.22 -83.42 23.03
CA GLY A 237 -7.14 -84.50 23.43
C GLY A 237 -7.46 -85.48 22.30
N ARG A 238 -7.35 -85.04 21.03
CA ARG A 238 -7.58 -85.85 19.82
C ARG A 238 -6.31 -86.49 19.24
N GLN A 239 -5.12 -86.03 19.62
CA GLN A 239 -3.83 -86.56 19.14
C GLN A 239 -3.05 -87.36 20.19
N LYS A 240 -3.73 -88.15 21.03
CA LYS A 240 -3.09 -89.28 21.73
C LYS A 240 -2.94 -90.50 20.82
N SER A 241 -2.27 -90.33 19.69
CA SER A 241 -1.52 -91.39 19.01
C SER A 241 -0.61 -90.74 18.00
N THR A 242 0.64 -90.47 18.37
CA THR A 242 1.88 -90.83 17.66
C THR A 242 3.01 -90.05 18.32
N ILE A 243 4.10 -90.76 18.63
CA ILE A 243 5.28 -90.28 19.34
C ILE A 243 5.95 -89.16 18.53
N VAL A 244 6.08 -87.96 19.10
CA VAL A 244 6.88 -86.86 18.56
C VAL A 244 8.14 -86.72 19.41
N ASN A 245 9.28 -86.55 18.74
CA ASN A 245 10.63 -86.52 19.30
C ASN A 245 10.89 -85.20 20.04
N ASP A 246 11.28 -85.24 21.31
CA ASP A 246 11.40 -84.07 22.22
C ASP A 246 12.37 -82.96 21.73
N GLY A 247 13.34 -83.30 20.87
CA GLY A 247 14.30 -82.33 20.31
C GLY A 247 13.65 -81.28 19.40
N GLN A 248 12.74 -81.70 18.51
CA GLN A 248 12.04 -80.79 17.58
C GLN A 248 11.05 -79.88 18.31
N LEU A 249 10.43 -80.38 19.38
CA LEU A 249 9.51 -79.59 20.20
C LEU A 249 10.22 -78.43 20.92
N THR A 250 11.49 -78.63 21.27
CA THR A 250 12.31 -77.64 21.97
C THR A 250 12.80 -76.54 21.01
N GLU A 251 13.12 -76.91 19.78
CA GLU A 251 13.53 -75.97 18.73
C GLU A 251 12.35 -75.11 18.24
N ILE A 252 11.17 -75.72 18.03
CA ILE A 252 9.93 -75.00 17.71
C ILE A 252 9.53 -74.03 18.83
N LYS A 253 9.70 -74.41 20.10
CA LYS A 253 9.47 -73.49 21.24
C LYS A 253 10.41 -72.30 21.21
N ARG A 254 11.69 -72.52 20.89
CA ARG A 254 12.70 -71.45 20.81
C ARG A 254 12.45 -70.50 19.65
N GLU A 255 12.08 -71.03 18.48
CA GLU A 255 11.67 -70.22 17.33
C GLU A 255 10.39 -69.42 17.62
N SER A 256 9.42 -70.04 18.29
CA SER A 256 8.19 -69.36 18.72
C SER A 256 8.47 -68.23 19.72
N GLU A 257 9.42 -68.39 20.65
CA GLU A 257 9.82 -67.34 21.59
C GLU A 257 10.57 -66.19 20.90
N ASN A 258 11.46 -66.50 19.95
CA ASN A 258 12.13 -65.48 19.14
C ASN A 258 11.15 -64.69 18.28
N PHE A 259 10.17 -65.36 17.66
CA PHE A 259 9.13 -64.71 16.88
C PHE A 259 8.25 -63.80 17.77
N LYS A 260 7.92 -64.26 18.98
CA LYS A 260 7.19 -63.47 19.97
C LYS A 260 7.96 -62.21 20.38
N ARG A 261 9.29 -62.30 20.55
CA ARG A 261 10.15 -61.15 20.88
C ARG A 261 10.22 -60.15 19.73
N LEU A 262 10.44 -60.62 18.49
CA LEU A 262 10.47 -59.77 17.29
C LEU A 262 9.12 -59.05 17.08
N TYR A 263 8.00 -59.75 17.28
CA TYR A 263 6.68 -59.14 17.21
C TYR A 263 6.49 -58.05 18.27
N GLN A 264 6.96 -58.25 19.50
CA GLN A 264 6.89 -57.25 20.56
C GLN A 264 7.77 -56.02 20.27
N GLU A 265 8.98 -56.21 19.74
CA GLU A 265 9.86 -55.13 19.28
C GLU A 265 9.19 -54.34 18.13
N GLU A 266 8.56 -55.02 17.18
CA GLU A 266 7.84 -54.38 16.07
C GLU A 266 6.61 -53.59 16.54
N GLN A 267 5.83 -54.11 17.49
CA GLN A 267 4.70 -53.38 18.08
C GLN A 267 5.16 -52.14 18.86
N PHE A 268 6.33 -52.19 19.50
CA PHE A 268 6.92 -51.06 20.21
C PHE A 268 7.34 -49.94 19.25
N GLU A 269 8.06 -50.25 18.17
CA GLU A 269 8.44 -49.26 17.16
C GLU A 269 7.20 -48.70 16.43
N ARG A 270 6.18 -49.52 16.13
CA ARG A 270 4.91 -49.03 15.58
C ARG A 270 4.19 -48.05 16.51
N LYS A 271 4.22 -48.27 17.83
CA LYS A 271 3.61 -47.35 18.81
C LYS A 271 4.35 -46.01 18.83
N LYS A 272 5.69 -46.04 18.76
CA LYS A 272 6.55 -44.86 18.70
C LYS A 272 6.38 -44.08 17.38
N ASP A 273 6.26 -44.77 16.25
CA ASP A 273 5.97 -44.15 14.95
C ASP A 273 4.58 -43.53 14.92
N LYS A 274 3.59 -44.17 15.55
CA LYS A 274 2.25 -43.62 15.70
C LYS A 274 2.25 -42.36 16.57
N GLU A 275 2.96 -42.35 17.69
CA GLU A 275 3.14 -41.15 18.53
C GLU A 275 3.83 -40.01 17.76
N MET A 276 4.89 -40.31 17.00
CA MET A 276 5.56 -39.33 16.14
C MET A 276 4.61 -38.76 15.08
N THR A 277 3.81 -39.62 14.44
CA THR A 277 2.85 -39.21 13.41
C THR A 277 1.75 -38.34 13.99
N THR A 278 1.22 -38.68 15.17
CA THR A 278 0.22 -37.87 15.88
C THR A 278 0.81 -36.51 16.30
N GLN A 279 2.05 -36.46 16.78
CA GLN A 279 2.75 -35.20 17.06
C GLN A 279 2.92 -34.35 15.80
N PHE A 280 3.32 -34.97 14.69
CA PHE A 280 3.54 -34.26 13.42
C PHE A 280 2.21 -33.73 12.84
N GLN A 281 1.13 -34.52 12.91
CA GLN A 281 -0.21 -34.07 12.52
C GLN A 281 -0.70 -32.91 13.38
N LYS A 282 -0.48 -32.97 14.71
CA LYS A 282 -0.83 -31.88 15.63
C LYS A 282 -0.06 -30.60 15.30
N GLN A 283 1.25 -30.71 15.00
CA GLN A 283 2.06 -29.58 14.55
C GLN A 283 1.55 -29.01 13.22
N CYS A 284 1.22 -29.85 12.24
CA CYS A 284 0.67 -29.40 10.96
C CYS A 284 -0.67 -28.68 11.13
N GLN A 285 -1.54 -29.17 12.00
CA GLN A 285 -2.83 -28.54 12.29
C GLN A 285 -2.63 -27.18 12.99
N ASP A 286 -1.70 -27.09 13.94
CA ASP A 286 -1.36 -25.82 14.61
C ASP A 286 -0.75 -24.80 13.61
N PHE A 287 0.08 -25.26 12.67
CA PHE A 287 0.58 -24.39 11.59
C PHE A 287 -0.54 -23.91 10.68
N LYS A 288 -1.47 -24.80 10.29
CA LYS A 288 -2.62 -24.44 9.45
C LYS A 288 -3.50 -23.39 10.14
N ASN A 289 -3.78 -23.58 11.42
CA ASN A 289 -4.56 -22.62 12.22
C ASN A 289 -3.84 -21.26 12.33
N LYS A 290 -2.53 -21.25 12.59
CA LYS A 290 -1.73 -20.01 12.63
C LYS A 290 -1.70 -19.30 11.27
N LEU A 291 -1.61 -20.05 10.18
CA LEU A 291 -1.60 -19.49 8.82
C LEU A 291 -2.95 -18.86 8.48
N GLN A 292 -4.05 -19.53 8.84
CA GLN A 292 -5.40 -19.00 8.66
C GLN A 292 -5.62 -17.73 9.48
N GLN A 293 -5.24 -17.72 10.76
CA GLN A 293 -5.31 -16.55 11.61
C GLN A 293 -4.49 -15.39 11.04
N LYS A 294 -3.26 -15.66 10.55
CA LYS A 294 -2.42 -14.62 9.92
C LYS A 294 -3.02 -14.10 8.62
N SER A 295 -3.65 -14.95 7.82
CA SER A 295 -4.35 -14.53 6.60
C SER A 295 -5.54 -13.61 6.91
N GLU A 296 -6.30 -13.90 7.97
CA GLU A 296 -7.42 -13.08 8.41
C GLU A 296 -6.94 -11.72 8.94
N GLU A 297 -5.87 -11.69 9.74
CA GLU A 297 -5.22 -10.46 10.21
C GLU A 297 -4.73 -9.59 9.03
N LEU A 298 -4.13 -10.20 8.01
CA LEU A 298 -3.61 -9.49 6.83
C LEU A 298 -4.73 -8.92 5.97
N ASN A 299 -5.84 -9.66 5.82
CA ASN A 299 -7.03 -9.18 5.11
C ASN A 299 -7.70 -8.02 5.86
N GLN A 300 -7.78 -8.08 7.19
CA GLN A 300 -8.27 -6.95 7.99
C GLN A 300 -7.36 -5.72 7.88
N ALA A 301 -6.04 -5.91 8.00
CA ALA A 301 -5.08 -4.82 7.86
C ALA A 301 -5.14 -4.17 6.46
N ARG A 302 -5.30 -4.99 5.40
CA ARG A 302 -5.48 -4.51 4.04
C ARG A 302 -6.77 -3.70 3.88
N SER A 303 -7.89 -4.17 4.45
CA SER A 303 -9.15 -3.42 4.41
C SER A 303 -9.04 -2.06 5.11
N ILE A 304 -8.35 -1.99 6.25
CA ILE A 304 -8.12 -0.74 6.97
C ILE A 304 -7.25 0.21 6.13
N ALA A 305 -6.16 -0.29 5.55
CA ALA A 305 -5.27 0.50 4.70
C ALA A 305 -5.98 1.01 3.43
N GLU A 306 -6.82 0.19 2.80
CA GLU A 306 -7.62 0.60 1.63
C GLU A 306 -8.61 1.72 1.99
N GLN A 307 -9.22 1.65 3.18
CA GLN A 307 -10.12 2.69 3.68
C GLN A 307 -9.37 3.99 4.02
N GLU A 308 -8.18 3.90 4.61
CA GLU A 308 -7.35 5.06 4.93
C GLU A 308 -6.82 5.75 3.66
N ILE A 309 -6.44 4.98 2.63
CA ILE A 309 -6.07 5.52 1.32
C ILE A 309 -7.26 6.25 0.67
N ALA A 310 -8.49 5.72 0.81
CA ALA A 310 -9.68 6.39 0.30
C ALA A 310 -9.92 7.73 1.00
N ASN A 311 -9.82 7.78 2.33
CA ASN A 311 -9.95 9.00 3.12
C ASN A 311 -8.89 10.04 2.74
N LEU A 312 -7.62 9.64 2.59
CA LEU A 312 -6.53 10.53 2.19
C LEU A 312 -6.72 11.09 0.77
N LYS A 313 -7.31 10.32 -0.15
CA LYS A 313 -7.67 10.81 -1.50
C LYS A 313 -8.78 11.87 -1.44
N GLU A 314 -9.79 11.67 -0.60
CA GLU A 314 -10.87 12.62 -0.37
C GLU A 314 -10.34 13.93 0.24
N GLU A 315 -9.47 13.83 1.25
CA GLU A 315 -8.86 14.97 1.92
C GLU A 315 -7.94 15.75 0.95
N LYS A 316 -7.14 15.04 0.15
CA LYS A 316 -6.32 15.64 -0.91
C LYS A 316 -7.18 16.43 -1.90
N LYS A 317 -8.27 15.85 -2.38
CA LYS A 317 -9.19 16.52 -3.32
C LYS A 317 -9.76 17.80 -2.70
N THR A 318 -10.19 17.74 -1.44
CA THR A 318 -10.73 18.89 -0.71
C THR A 318 -9.69 20.00 -0.53
N LEU A 319 -8.43 19.63 -0.26
CA LEU A 319 -7.33 20.58 -0.15
C LEU A 319 -6.95 21.22 -1.50
N GLU A 320 -6.97 20.44 -2.59
CA GLU A 320 -6.76 20.93 -3.95
C GLU A 320 -7.84 21.95 -4.34
N GLU A 321 -9.12 21.68 -4.02
CA GLU A 321 -10.24 22.61 -4.24
C GLU A 321 -10.07 23.92 -3.44
N LYS A 322 -9.70 23.83 -2.15
CA LYS A 322 -9.41 25.01 -1.33
C LYS A 322 -8.23 25.82 -1.85
N CYS A 323 -7.18 25.16 -2.34
CA CYS A 323 -6.01 25.83 -2.89
C CYS A 323 -6.37 26.62 -4.15
N GLU A 324 -7.24 26.06 -5.01
CA GLU A 324 -7.69 26.73 -6.22
C GLU A 324 -8.57 27.95 -5.91
N GLN A 325 -9.49 27.83 -4.95
CA GLN A 325 -10.28 28.99 -4.45
C GLN A 325 -9.38 30.11 -3.89
N GLN A 326 -8.32 29.75 -3.17
CA GLN A 326 -7.36 30.73 -2.65
C GLN A 326 -6.56 31.41 -3.75
N LYS A 327 -6.16 30.68 -4.82
CA LYS A 327 -5.50 31.28 -5.98
C LYS A 327 -6.40 32.28 -6.69
N GLU A 328 -7.67 31.94 -6.89
CA GLU A 328 -8.65 32.88 -7.47
C GLU A 328 -8.77 34.13 -6.61
N THR A 329 -8.89 33.98 -5.28
CA THR A 329 -8.96 35.11 -4.34
C THR A 329 -7.71 36.00 -4.42
N ILE A 330 -6.51 35.40 -4.46
CA ILE A 330 -5.24 36.15 -4.60
C ILE A 330 -5.19 36.88 -5.94
N SER A 331 -5.68 36.27 -7.02
CA SER A 331 -5.76 36.90 -8.34
C SER A 331 -6.68 38.13 -8.32
N GLN A 332 -7.85 37.99 -7.68
CA GLN A 332 -8.80 39.09 -7.48
C GLN A 332 -8.17 40.26 -6.71
N LEU A 333 -7.53 39.97 -5.57
CA LEU A 333 -6.88 40.98 -4.74
C LEU A 333 -5.71 41.67 -5.45
N LYS A 334 -4.93 40.95 -6.25
CA LYS A 334 -3.86 41.55 -7.07
C LYS A 334 -4.42 42.55 -8.09
N LYS A 335 -5.57 42.23 -8.70
CA LYS A 335 -6.24 43.11 -9.64
C LYS A 335 -6.73 44.39 -8.94
N GLU A 336 -7.37 44.24 -7.78
CA GLU A 336 -7.84 45.39 -6.98
C GLU A 336 -6.68 46.29 -6.53
N VAL A 337 -5.57 45.73 -6.04
CA VAL A 337 -4.38 46.50 -5.67
C VAL A 337 -3.80 47.24 -6.88
N THR A 338 -3.75 46.60 -8.05
CA THR A 338 -3.27 47.23 -9.28
C THR A 338 -4.17 48.41 -9.68
N ASP A 339 -5.49 48.26 -9.59
CA ASP A 339 -6.46 49.32 -9.87
C ASP A 339 -6.34 50.49 -8.89
N GLN A 340 -6.09 50.20 -7.61
CA GLN A 340 -5.84 51.24 -6.59
C GLN A 340 -4.51 51.98 -6.82
N ILE A 341 -3.43 51.27 -7.17
CA ILE A 341 -2.15 51.89 -7.54
C ILE A 341 -2.33 52.82 -8.75
N ASN A 342 -3.10 52.38 -9.76
CA ASN A 342 -3.40 53.22 -10.92
C ASN A 342 -4.19 54.47 -10.56
N LYS A 343 -5.17 54.38 -9.64
CA LYS A 343 -5.89 55.54 -9.10
C LYS A 343 -4.96 56.48 -8.34
N TYR A 344 -4.09 55.95 -7.47
CA TYR A 344 -3.12 56.75 -6.71
C TYR A 344 -2.18 57.53 -7.64
N MET A 345 -1.61 56.85 -8.65
CA MET A 345 -0.73 57.47 -9.65
C MET A 345 -1.45 58.58 -10.43
N LYS A 346 -2.75 58.41 -10.72
CA LYS A 346 -3.57 59.44 -11.39
C LYS A 346 -3.75 60.68 -10.50
N ILE A 347 -4.05 60.49 -9.21
CA ILE A 347 -4.20 61.59 -8.25
C ILE A 347 -2.86 62.32 -8.05
N GLN A 348 -1.74 61.58 -7.96
CA GLN A 348 -0.40 62.17 -7.81
C GLN A 348 -0.01 63.04 -9.01
N ARG A 349 -0.39 62.65 -10.23
CA ARG A 349 -0.21 63.50 -11.42
C ARG A 349 -1.05 64.77 -11.36
N GLN A 350 -2.32 64.66 -11.00
CA GLN A 350 -3.21 65.82 -10.84
C GLN A 350 -2.70 66.80 -9.77
N GLN A 351 -2.13 66.29 -8.67
CA GLN A 351 -1.52 67.14 -7.65
C GLN A 351 -0.28 67.86 -8.20
N SER A 352 0.56 67.17 -8.97
CA SER A 352 1.76 67.76 -9.57
C SER A 352 1.40 68.85 -10.58
N GLU A 353 0.32 68.65 -11.35
CA GLU A 353 -0.23 69.65 -12.27
C GLU A 353 -0.77 70.88 -11.52
N ALA A 354 -1.53 70.67 -10.45
CA ALA A 354 -2.05 71.75 -9.61
C ALA A 354 -0.94 72.54 -8.89
N GLU A 355 0.12 71.87 -8.42
CA GLU A 355 1.29 72.51 -7.81
C GLU A 355 2.09 73.34 -8.83
N ALA A 356 2.22 72.85 -10.08
CA ALA A 356 2.84 73.59 -11.17
C ALA A 356 2.02 74.84 -11.55
N GLU A 357 0.70 74.72 -11.60
CA GLU A 357 -0.22 75.83 -11.88
C GLU A 357 -0.18 76.87 -10.76
N LEU A 358 -0.12 76.44 -9.50
CA LEU A 358 0.07 77.30 -8.32
C LEU A 358 1.41 78.07 -8.40
N SER A 359 2.49 77.39 -8.79
CA SER A 359 3.81 78.04 -8.98
C SER A 359 3.75 79.13 -10.05
N LEU A 360 3.00 78.89 -11.13
CA LEU A 360 2.79 79.87 -12.21
C LEU A 360 1.97 81.08 -11.73
N GLN A 361 0.91 80.83 -10.96
CA GLN A 361 0.07 81.89 -10.40
C GLN A 361 0.83 82.74 -9.37
N ILE A 362 1.62 82.12 -8.48
CA ILE A 362 2.47 82.83 -7.51
C ILE A 362 3.51 83.71 -8.23
N LYS A 363 4.13 83.22 -9.31
CA LYS A 363 5.04 84.03 -10.14
C LYS A 363 4.32 85.23 -10.76
N THR A 364 3.08 85.04 -11.20
CA THR A 364 2.27 86.11 -11.80
C THR A 364 1.89 87.17 -10.76
N VAL A 365 1.48 86.75 -9.55
CA VAL A 365 1.17 87.64 -8.44
C VAL A 365 2.41 88.42 -7.98
N ASN A 366 3.56 87.77 -7.87
CA ASN A 366 4.80 88.45 -7.49
C ASN A 366 5.24 89.49 -8.54
N LYS A 367 5.01 89.21 -9.84
CA LYS A 367 5.26 90.18 -10.91
C LYS A 367 4.34 91.41 -10.79
N LEU A 368 3.04 91.20 -10.57
CA LEU A 368 2.08 92.29 -10.34
C LEU A 368 2.41 93.10 -9.07
N LYS A 369 2.97 92.45 -8.05
CA LYS A 369 3.38 93.10 -6.80
C LYS A 369 4.61 93.98 -6.96
N GLU A 370 5.58 93.58 -7.77
CA GLU A 370 6.72 94.44 -8.13
C GLU A 370 6.29 95.59 -9.04
N GLU A 371 5.41 95.36 -10.02
CA GLU A 371 4.83 96.44 -10.85
C GLU A 371 4.07 97.47 -10.00
N ALA A 372 3.32 97.03 -8.99
CA ALA A 372 2.65 97.93 -8.04
C ALA A 372 3.63 98.71 -7.15
N LYS A 373 4.78 98.12 -6.82
CA LYS A 373 5.84 98.74 -6.00
C LYS A 373 6.63 99.80 -6.78
N GLU A 374 6.88 99.55 -8.06
CA GLU A 374 7.46 100.54 -8.99
C GLU A 374 6.50 101.74 -9.19
N GLN A 375 5.20 101.48 -9.31
CA GLN A 375 4.19 102.55 -9.36
C GLN A 375 4.13 103.35 -8.05
N LEU A 376 4.27 102.72 -6.89
CA LEU A 376 4.31 103.37 -5.58
C LEU A 376 5.55 104.29 -5.41
N GLN A 377 6.71 103.87 -5.91
CA GLN A 377 7.93 104.70 -5.90
C GLN A 377 7.85 105.88 -6.87
N GLU A 378 7.12 105.75 -7.98
CA GLU A 378 6.85 106.86 -8.88
C GLU A 378 5.79 107.84 -8.32
N ILE A 379 4.85 107.36 -7.52
CA ILE A 379 3.93 108.19 -6.73
C ILE A 379 4.70 108.99 -5.67
N GLU A 380 5.62 108.39 -4.92
CA GLU A 380 6.43 109.11 -3.92
C GLU A 380 7.31 110.21 -4.53
N ARG A 381 7.84 110.01 -5.73
CA ARG A 381 8.58 111.06 -6.48
C ARG A 381 7.67 112.21 -6.92
N LYS A 382 6.41 111.94 -7.27
CA LYS A 382 5.43 112.96 -7.66
C LYS A 382 4.85 113.68 -6.42
N ASP A 383 4.74 113.02 -5.28
CA ASP A 383 4.27 113.59 -4.00
C ASP A 383 5.24 114.60 -3.36
N GLN A 384 6.54 114.51 -3.67
CA GLN A 384 7.51 115.51 -3.24
C GLN A 384 7.40 116.82 -4.05
N ILE A 385 6.90 116.77 -5.28
CA ILE A 385 6.66 117.93 -6.15
C ILE A 385 5.29 118.56 -5.87
N ILE A 386 4.32 117.76 -5.39
CA ILE A 386 2.94 118.19 -5.07
C ILE A 386 2.84 118.94 -3.74
N ARG A 387 3.76 118.70 -2.78
CA ARG A 387 3.83 119.43 -1.51
C ARG A 387 4.07 120.94 -1.67
N ASP A 388 4.64 121.38 -2.79
CA ASP A 388 4.95 122.79 -3.05
C ASP A 388 3.82 123.58 -3.73
N ILE A 389 2.72 122.94 -4.19
CA ILE A 389 1.73 123.62 -5.05
C ILE A 389 0.30 123.72 -4.50
N LYS A 390 -0.07 123.10 -3.37
CA LYS A 390 -1.51 122.96 -3.05
C LYS A 390 -1.99 123.48 -1.69
N ASN A 391 -1.60 124.71 -1.36
CA ASN A 391 -2.56 125.65 -0.80
C ASN A 391 -3.54 126.03 -1.94
N THR A 392 -4.81 125.60 -1.81
CA THR A 392 -6.04 126.07 -2.49
C THR A 392 -6.84 124.96 -3.21
N LYS A 393 -7.95 124.60 -2.54
CA LYS A 393 -9.24 124.03 -2.99
C LYS A 393 -9.39 122.53 -3.30
N GLU A 394 -10.09 121.91 -2.34
CA GLU A 394 -10.99 120.77 -2.46
C GLU A 394 -12.06 120.94 -3.56
N ALA A 395 -12.19 119.92 -4.41
CA ALA A 395 -13.43 119.20 -4.69
C ALA A 395 -13.25 118.36 -5.97
N GLN A 396 -12.92 117.07 -5.82
CA GLN A 396 -13.36 115.95 -6.68
C GLN A 396 -12.70 114.65 -6.22
N LEU A 397 -13.10 114.22 -5.02
CA LEU A 397 -13.13 112.81 -4.63
C LEU A 397 -14.53 112.29 -5.01
N ASN A 398 -14.61 111.22 -5.82
CA ASN A 398 -15.66 110.18 -5.79
C ASN A 398 -15.92 109.50 -7.14
N LYS A 399 -14.96 108.71 -7.65
CA LYS A 399 -15.27 107.65 -8.64
C LYS A 399 -14.26 106.50 -8.74
N MET A 400 -13.55 106.16 -7.65
CA MET A 400 -12.62 105.02 -7.61
C MET A 400 -12.74 104.11 -6.37
N ASN A 401 -13.81 104.21 -5.57
CA ASN A 401 -13.98 103.38 -4.36
C ASN A 401 -15.03 102.27 -4.50
N LYS A 402 -15.30 101.78 -5.71
CA LYS A 402 -16.27 100.67 -5.92
C LYS A 402 -15.72 99.46 -6.69
N SER A 403 -14.50 99.55 -7.21
CA SER A 403 -13.85 98.44 -7.94
C SER A 403 -12.83 97.67 -7.09
N GLU A 404 -12.48 98.18 -5.91
CA GLU A 404 -11.42 97.62 -5.06
C GLU A 404 -12.00 96.74 -3.94
N GLU A 405 -13.18 97.07 -3.42
CA GLU A 405 -13.97 96.20 -2.52
C GLU A 405 -14.44 94.90 -3.21
N GLU A 406 -14.94 94.97 -4.45
CA GLU A 406 -15.41 93.78 -5.19
C GLU A 406 -14.29 92.78 -5.52
N LYS A 407 -13.04 93.26 -5.64
CA LYS A 407 -11.87 92.40 -5.86
C LYS A 407 -11.41 91.75 -4.55
N GLN A 408 -11.46 92.48 -3.43
CA GLN A 408 -11.06 91.96 -2.14
C GLN A 408 -12.04 90.91 -1.61
N ASP A 409 -13.35 91.08 -1.82
CA ASP A 409 -14.35 90.07 -1.45
C ASP A 409 -14.22 88.78 -2.25
N ARG A 410 -13.84 88.88 -3.54
CA ARG A 410 -13.64 87.71 -4.40
C ARG A 410 -12.36 86.95 -4.08
N ILE A 411 -11.30 87.64 -3.63
CA ILE A 411 -10.09 87.01 -3.10
C ILE A 411 -10.40 86.26 -1.80
N ASN A 412 -11.13 86.87 -0.87
CA ASN A 412 -11.50 86.24 0.41
C ASN A 412 -12.40 84.99 0.21
N GLN A 413 -13.26 85.00 -0.82
CA GLN A 413 -14.12 83.86 -1.13
C GLN A 413 -13.34 82.68 -1.73
N LEU A 414 -12.40 82.96 -2.66
CA LEU A 414 -11.51 81.95 -3.22
C LEU A 414 -10.54 81.37 -2.16
N GLU A 415 -10.04 82.18 -1.24
CA GLU A 415 -9.20 81.70 -0.13
C GLU A 415 -9.96 80.74 0.79
N ASN A 416 -11.23 81.02 1.08
CA ASN A 416 -12.07 80.16 1.92
C ASN A 416 -12.42 78.84 1.24
N ASP A 417 -12.79 78.86 -0.05
CA ASP A 417 -13.07 77.62 -0.79
C ASP A 417 -11.81 76.75 -0.88
N LEU A 418 -10.65 77.36 -1.12
CA LEU A 418 -9.37 76.67 -1.24
C LEU A 418 -8.90 76.08 0.11
N LYS A 419 -9.20 76.75 1.23
CA LYS A 419 -8.98 76.23 2.58
C LYS A 419 -9.85 75.00 2.84
N LYS A 420 -11.11 75.03 2.38
CA LYS A 420 -12.06 73.92 2.53
C LYS A 420 -11.64 72.69 1.71
N THR A 421 -11.22 72.88 0.46
CA THR A 421 -10.74 71.78 -0.39
C THR A 421 -9.44 71.16 0.13
N LYS A 422 -8.53 71.98 0.69
CA LYS A 422 -7.29 71.48 1.34
C LYS A 422 -7.59 70.59 2.53
N GLU A 423 -8.56 70.96 3.35
CA GLU A 423 -8.94 70.21 4.55
C GLU A 423 -9.61 68.87 4.17
N GLU A 424 -10.46 68.86 3.15
CA GLU A 424 -11.08 67.62 2.62
C GLU A 424 -10.04 66.67 2.00
N LEU A 425 -9.09 67.21 1.23
CA LEU A 425 -7.98 66.43 0.68
C LEU A 425 -7.07 65.86 1.77
N ARG A 426 -6.80 66.63 2.82
CA ARG A 426 -6.02 66.17 3.97
C ARG A 426 -6.72 65.02 4.71
N ARG A 427 -8.02 65.15 4.98
CA ARG A 427 -8.82 64.07 5.59
C ARG A 427 -8.85 62.81 4.73
N THR A 428 -8.99 62.96 3.41
CA THR A 428 -8.99 61.82 2.48
C THR A 428 -7.63 61.13 2.44
N LYS A 429 -6.54 61.90 2.46
CA LYS A 429 -5.17 61.37 2.53
C LYS A 429 -4.90 60.62 3.83
N ASP A 430 -5.33 61.18 4.96
CA ASP A 430 -5.12 60.57 6.27
C ASP A 430 -5.93 59.27 6.40
N ASN A 431 -7.18 59.24 5.90
CA ASN A 431 -7.99 58.02 5.84
C ASN A 431 -7.36 56.93 4.95
N LEU A 432 -6.91 57.27 3.75
CA LEU A 432 -6.23 56.32 2.85
C LEU A 432 -4.91 55.82 3.45
N SER A 433 -4.16 56.67 4.15
CA SER A 433 -2.93 56.26 4.85
C SER A 433 -3.21 55.27 5.97
N LEU A 434 -4.31 55.45 6.70
CA LEU A 434 -4.75 54.52 7.75
C LEU A 434 -5.14 53.18 7.14
N GLU A 435 -5.91 53.19 6.05
CA GLU A 435 -6.36 51.99 5.34
C GLU A 435 -5.18 51.21 4.74
N ILE A 436 -4.16 51.90 4.19
CA ILE A 436 -2.91 51.28 3.72
C ILE A 436 -2.15 50.63 4.88
N GLN A 437 -2.04 51.29 6.04
CA GLN A 437 -1.39 50.72 7.21
C GLN A 437 -2.13 49.47 7.72
N GLN A 438 -3.46 49.51 7.72
CA GLN A 438 -4.29 48.40 8.16
C GLN A 438 -4.16 47.19 7.21
N LYS A 439 -4.24 47.41 5.90
CA LYS A 439 -4.01 46.38 4.89
C LYS A 439 -2.58 45.84 4.93
N ALA A 440 -1.57 46.67 5.22
CA ALA A 440 -0.20 46.22 5.38
C ALA A 440 -0.02 45.32 6.61
N ALA A 441 -0.69 45.63 7.72
CA ALA A 441 -0.71 44.77 8.90
C ALA A 441 -1.39 43.42 8.63
N ASP A 442 -2.49 43.41 7.87
CA ASP A 442 -3.17 42.19 7.43
C ASP A 442 -2.28 41.33 6.52
N ILE A 443 -1.52 41.95 5.61
CA ILE A 443 -0.54 41.26 4.76
C ILE A 443 0.54 40.60 5.62
N ILE A 444 1.07 41.29 6.63
CA ILE A 444 2.07 40.73 7.54
C ILE A 444 1.49 39.56 8.32
N LYS A 445 0.24 39.66 8.80
CA LYS A 445 -0.45 38.59 9.51
C LYS A 445 -0.64 37.36 8.61
N LEU A 446 -1.14 37.56 7.39
CA LEU A 446 -1.33 36.49 6.40
C LEU A 446 0.00 35.86 5.99
N GLN A 447 1.07 36.64 5.81
CA GLN A 447 2.41 36.10 5.54
C GLN A 447 2.92 35.22 6.67
N LYS A 448 2.63 35.59 7.93
CA LYS A 448 3.01 34.80 9.10
C LYS A 448 2.21 33.50 9.19
N GLU A 449 0.91 33.54 8.89
CA GLU A 449 0.08 32.33 8.78
C GLU A 449 0.54 31.42 7.65
N LEU A 450 0.90 31.98 6.48
CA LEU A 450 1.45 31.24 5.34
C LEU A 450 2.81 30.59 5.68
N SER A 451 3.67 31.31 6.42
CA SER A 451 4.94 30.77 6.91
C SER A 451 4.74 29.59 7.85
N ASN A 452 3.81 29.71 8.80
CA ASN A 452 3.49 28.64 9.74
C ASN A 452 2.88 27.42 9.04
N LEU A 453 1.97 27.64 8.09
CA LEU A 453 1.40 26.56 7.26
C LEU A 453 2.47 25.85 6.43
N ASN A 454 3.44 26.60 5.88
CA ASN A 454 4.53 26.04 5.09
C ASN A 454 5.52 25.24 5.97
N GLU A 455 5.84 25.73 7.16
CA GLU A 455 6.65 24.98 8.14
C GLU A 455 5.95 23.69 8.58
N GLN A 456 4.64 23.76 8.85
CA GLN A 456 3.85 22.59 9.26
C GLN A 456 3.67 21.59 8.12
N SER A 457 3.50 22.06 6.88
CA SER A 457 3.49 21.21 5.68
C SER A 457 4.83 20.51 5.47
N ASN A 458 5.95 21.22 5.60
CA ASN A 458 7.29 20.63 5.50
C ASN A 458 7.55 19.59 6.59
N LEU A 459 7.09 19.85 7.82
CA LEU A 459 7.22 18.89 8.92
C LEU A 459 6.40 17.62 8.67
N ASN A 460 5.17 17.76 8.15
CA ASN A 460 4.32 16.63 7.78
C ASN A 460 4.90 15.84 6.59
N MET A 461 5.45 16.54 5.59
CA MET A 461 6.10 15.91 4.45
C MET A 461 7.37 15.15 4.86
N GLN A 462 8.16 15.67 5.81
CA GLN A 462 9.28 14.94 6.39
C GLN A 462 8.85 13.67 7.13
N LYS A 463 7.77 13.73 7.92
CA LYS A 463 7.21 12.54 8.60
C LYS A 463 6.74 11.50 7.58
N ALA A 464 5.99 11.93 6.56
CA ALA A 464 5.54 11.06 5.48
C ALA A 464 6.72 10.42 4.72
N ASN A 465 7.77 11.19 4.41
CA ASN A 465 8.97 10.65 3.77
C ASN A 465 9.70 9.63 4.66
N GLN A 466 9.80 9.86 5.97
CA GLN A 466 10.36 8.87 6.90
C GLN A 466 9.53 7.59 6.97
N GLU A 467 8.21 7.71 6.87
CA GLU A 467 7.27 6.59 6.88
C GLU A 467 7.33 5.80 5.57
N ILE A 468 7.40 6.49 4.42
CA ILE A 468 7.67 5.89 3.10
C ILE A 468 9.01 5.13 3.14
N GLN A 469 10.07 5.70 3.73
CA GLN A 469 11.36 5.03 3.87
C GLN A 469 11.26 3.76 4.72
N LYS A 470 10.47 3.78 5.81
CA LYS A 470 10.21 2.59 6.65
C LYS A 470 9.44 1.51 5.86
N LEU A 471 8.45 1.90 5.08
CA LEU A 471 7.68 0.99 4.23
C LEU A 471 8.55 0.37 3.13
N PHE A 472 9.43 1.15 2.48
CA PHE A 472 10.40 0.62 1.52
C PHE A 472 11.33 -0.42 2.15
N ASN A 473 11.85 -0.13 3.35
CA ASN A 473 12.70 -1.08 4.07
C ASN A 473 11.96 -2.35 4.50
N GLN A 474 10.65 -2.26 4.80
CA GLN A 474 9.82 -3.43 5.06
C GLN A 474 9.56 -4.24 3.79
N LEU A 475 9.27 -3.56 2.67
CA LEU A 475 9.06 -4.19 1.37
C LEU A 475 10.31 -4.93 0.90
N ASP A 476 11.51 -4.35 1.07
CA ASP A 476 12.76 -5.02 0.72
C ASP A 476 13.01 -6.25 1.61
N LYS A 477 12.71 -6.17 2.91
CA LYS A 477 12.77 -7.35 3.80
C LYS A 477 11.77 -8.43 3.40
N GLU A 478 10.58 -8.05 2.95
CA GLU A 478 9.59 -9.01 2.44
C GLU A 478 10.03 -9.63 1.11
N LYS A 479 10.59 -8.85 0.18
CA LYS A 479 11.18 -9.36 -1.06
C LYS A 479 12.30 -10.35 -0.79
N ASP A 480 13.17 -10.05 0.18
CA ASP A 480 14.25 -10.97 0.58
C ASP A 480 13.69 -12.26 1.20
N LYS A 481 12.66 -12.17 2.05
CA LYS A 481 11.96 -13.37 2.56
C LYS A 481 11.35 -14.18 1.43
N LEU A 482 10.70 -13.52 0.48
CA LEU A 482 10.06 -14.17 -0.67
C LEU A 482 11.10 -14.85 -1.56
N ARG A 483 12.26 -14.20 -1.78
CA ARG A 483 13.41 -14.78 -2.49
C ARG A 483 14.03 -15.97 -1.74
N ILE A 484 14.10 -15.92 -0.41
CA ILE A 484 14.52 -17.08 0.41
C ILE A 484 13.52 -18.23 0.27
N GLU A 485 12.23 -17.94 0.31
CA GLU A 485 11.18 -18.95 0.19
C GLU A 485 11.12 -19.55 -1.22
N GLU A 486 11.31 -18.72 -2.25
CA GLU A 486 11.46 -19.14 -3.64
C GLU A 486 12.71 -20.01 -3.82
N ASN A 487 13.84 -19.65 -3.20
CA ASN A 487 15.02 -20.50 -3.17
C ASN A 487 14.76 -21.84 -2.46
N LYS A 488 14.00 -21.86 -1.35
CA LYS A 488 13.59 -23.11 -0.69
C LYS A 488 12.67 -23.94 -1.58
N ARG A 489 11.73 -23.33 -2.28
CA ARG A 489 10.83 -23.99 -3.24
C ARG A 489 11.61 -24.56 -4.42
N VAL A 490 12.57 -23.83 -4.96
CA VAL A 490 13.48 -24.29 -6.02
C VAL A 490 14.37 -25.42 -5.50
N GLN A 491 14.88 -25.35 -4.26
CA GLN A 491 15.63 -26.45 -3.65
C GLN A 491 14.76 -27.68 -3.36
N LEU A 492 13.50 -27.49 -2.99
CA LEU A 492 12.54 -28.57 -2.81
C LEU A 492 12.18 -29.20 -4.15
N ALA A 493 11.91 -28.40 -5.18
CA ALA A 493 11.68 -28.86 -6.55
C ALA A 493 12.92 -29.56 -7.11
N LYS A 494 14.13 -29.08 -6.81
CA LYS A 494 15.38 -29.75 -7.16
C LYS A 494 15.55 -31.06 -6.40
N ARG A 495 15.19 -31.13 -5.11
CA ARG A 495 15.15 -32.38 -4.33
C ARG A 495 14.08 -33.35 -4.81
N ILE A 496 12.92 -32.86 -5.22
CA ILE A 496 11.84 -33.66 -5.84
C ILE A 496 12.33 -34.16 -7.20
N LYS A 497 12.98 -33.32 -8.01
CA LYS A 497 13.62 -33.69 -9.28
C LYS A 497 14.74 -34.70 -9.07
N GLU A 498 15.58 -34.54 -8.06
CA GLU A 498 16.65 -35.49 -7.70
C GLU A 498 16.07 -36.79 -7.12
N ASN A 499 14.99 -36.75 -6.35
CA ASN A 499 14.28 -37.93 -5.87
C ASN A 499 13.47 -38.63 -6.96
N ALA A 500 12.89 -37.89 -7.90
CA ALA A 500 12.23 -38.41 -9.09
C ALA A 500 13.27 -39.02 -10.03
N LEU A 501 14.40 -38.35 -10.29
CA LEU A 501 15.51 -38.89 -11.07
C LEU A 501 16.17 -40.10 -10.39
N ARG A 502 16.28 -40.13 -9.06
CA ARG A 502 16.68 -41.33 -8.30
C ARG A 502 15.65 -42.44 -8.38
N LYS A 503 14.36 -42.12 -8.50
CA LYS A 503 13.27 -43.10 -8.76
C LYS A 503 13.22 -43.55 -10.23
N VAL A 504 13.71 -42.75 -11.17
CA VAL A 504 13.88 -43.08 -12.60
C VAL A 504 15.15 -43.91 -12.84
N GLY A 505 16.06 -43.95 -11.88
CA GLY A 505 17.29 -44.73 -11.94
C GLY A 505 17.10 -46.25 -12.02
N ASP A 506 15.94 -46.79 -11.63
CA ASP A 506 15.70 -48.23 -11.59
C ASP A 506 14.37 -48.63 -12.26
N GLY A 507 14.42 -48.82 -13.58
CA GLY A 507 13.59 -49.82 -14.26
C GLY A 507 12.22 -49.38 -14.81
N LYS A 508 11.93 -49.91 -16.00
CA LYS A 508 10.62 -50.02 -16.66
C LYS A 508 9.48 -50.14 -15.63
N ILE A 509 8.53 -49.20 -15.61
CA ILE A 509 7.33 -49.32 -14.77
C ILE A 509 6.43 -50.42 -15.34
N ILE A 510 6.25 -51.47 -14.54
CA ILE A 510 5.38 -52.60 -14.83
C ILE A 510 4.15 -52.49 -13.93
N SER A 511 2.96 -52.53 -14.52
CA SER A 511 1.73 -52.53 -13.73
C SER A 511 1.40 -53.93 -13.21
N PRO A 512 0.66 -54.06 -12.09
CA PRO A 512 0.21 -55.36 -11.59
C PRO A 512 -0.60 -56.12 -12.64
N THR A 513 -1.43 -55.42 -13.41
CA THR A 513 -2.25 -56.03 -14.45
C THR A 513 -1.39 -56.56 -15.60
N GLU A 514 -0.42 -55.77 -16.07
CA GLU A 514 0.58 -56.19 -17.06
C GLU A 514 1.33 -57.44 -16.60
N ALA A 515 1.77 -57.46 -15.33
CA ALA A 515 2.49 -58.58 -14.74
C ALA A 515 1.63 -59.86 -14.69
N VAL A 516 0.34 -59.76 -14.31
CA VAL A 516 -0.57 -60.91 -14.30
C VAL A 516 -0.70 -61.52 -15.69
N PHE A 517 -0.99 -60.71 -16.71
CA PHE A 517 -1.20 -61.21 -18.08
C PHE A 517 0.09 -61.72 -18.73
N ARG A 518 1.27 -61.26 -18.29
CA ARG A 518 2.56 -61.79 -18.74
C ARG A 518 2.93 -63.11 -18.08
N ASN A 519 2.68 -63.23 -16.77
CA ASN A 519 3.18 -64.34 -15.98
C ASN A 519 2.20 -65.52 -15.90
N MET A 520 0.92 -65.30 -16.21
CA MET A 520 -0.12 -66.32 -16.14
C MET A 520 -0.76 -66.56 -17.49
N SER A 521 -0.79 -67.83 -17.91
CA SER A 521 -1.42 -68.25 -19.17
C SER A 521 -2.93 -68.04 -19.19
N ASN A 522 -3.61 -68.25 -18.05
CA ASN A 522 -5.05 -68.02 -17.92
C ASN A 522 -5.43 -67.51 -16.51
N PRO A 523 -5.44 -66.18 -16.27
CA PRO A 523 -5.79 -65.63 -14.96
C PRO A 523 -7.27 -65.86 -14.56
N PHE A 524 -8.16 -66.17 -15.51
CA PHE A 524 -9.59 -66.39 -15.25
C PHE A 524 -9.91 -67.75 -14.63
N GLU A 525 -8.95 -68.68 -14.65
CA GLU A 525 -9.09 -70.01 -14.07
C GLU A 525 -8.13 -70.24 -12.90
N PHE A 526 -7.63 -69.16 -12.29
CA PHE A 526 -6.64 -69.26 -11.22
C PHE A 526 -7.13 -70.08 -10.02
N SER A 527 -8.43 -70.06 -9.72
CA SER A 527 -9.04 -70.82 -8.64
C SER A 527 -9.11 -72.33 -8.90
N LYS A 528 -8.92 -72.76 -10.16
CA LYS A 528 -8.81 -74.18 -10.55
C LYS A 528 -7.36 -74.67 -10.53
N ASN A 529 -6.38 -73.77 -10.35
CA ASN A 529 -4.98 -74.14 -10.33
C ASN A 529 -4.58 -74.60 -8.92
N GLU A 530 -4.27 -75.89 -8.79
CA GLU A 530 -3.89 -76.52 -7.51
C GLU A 530 -2.64 -75.89 -6.88
N ASN A 531 -1.79 -75.21 -7.67
CA ASN A 531 -0.59 -74.54 -7.17
C ASN A 531 -0.87 -73.14 -6.60
N ILE A 532 -2.09 -72.60 -6.75
CA ILE A 532 -2.46 -71.29 -6.22
C ILE A 532 -3.27 -71.47 -4.96
N MET A 533 -2.66 -71.18 -3.81
CA MET A 533 -3.38 -71.16 -2.54
C MET A 533 -4.32 -69.95 -2.49
N THR A 534 -5.53 -70.18 -2.00
CA THR A 534 -6.56 -69.14 -1.83
C THR A 534 -7.08 -69.07 -0.40
N ASN A 535 -7.60 -67.91 -0.01
CA ASN A 535 -8.41 -67.74 1.19
C ASN A 535 -9.81 -67.22 0.84
N ASP A 536 -10.77 -67.53 1.72
CA ASP A 536 -12.15 -67.05 1.60
C ASP A 536 -12.31 -65.75 2.38
N TRP A 537 -12.82 -64.71 1.71
CA TRP A 537 -13.13 -63.39 2.25
C TRP A 537 -14.62 -63.10 2.16
N THR A 538 -15.13 -62.32 3.11
CA THR A 538 -16.40 -61.62 2.98
C THR A 538 -16.12 -60.13 2.97
N ALA A 539 -16.60 -59.42 1.94
CA ALA A 539 -16.40 -57.99 1.79
C ALA A 539 -17.72 -57.27 1.59
N GLN A 540 -17.86 -56.10 2.22
CA GLN A 540 -18.85 -55.11 1.77
C GLN A 540 -18.28 -54.40 0.55
N VAL A 541 -19.07 -54.31 -0.52
CA VAL A 541 -18.60 -53.83 -1.83
C VAL A 541 -19.36 -52.60 -2.28
N GLU A 542 -18.61 -51.61 -2.75
CA GLU A 542 -19.14 -50.40 -3.38
C GLU A 542 -18.50 -50.22 -4.76
N LEU A 543 -19.29 -49.80 -5.75
CA LEU A 543 -18.79 -49.36 -7.05
C LEU A 543 -18.46 -47.87 -7.01
N ILE A 544 -17.23 -47.51 -7.35
CA ILE A 544 -16.81 -46.11 -7.39
C ILE A 544 -17.15 -45.52 -8.76
N LYS A 545 -18.19 -44.68 -8.79
CA LYS A 545 -18.64 -43.95 -9.98
C LYS A 545 -18.11 -42.52 -9.98
N VAL A 546 -18.04 -41.92 -11.16
CA VAL A 546 -17.67 -40.52 -11.33
C VAL A 546 -18.81 -39.75 -12.01
N ASP A 547 -19.11 -38.56 -11.51
CA ASP A 547 -19.91 -37.57 -12.22
C ASP A 547 -19.04 -36.91 -13.30
N THR A 548 -19.06 -37.47 -14.51
CA THR A 548 -18.18 -37.06 -15.62
C THR A 548 -18.28 -35.56 -15.92
N ASN A 549 -19.47 -34.96 -15.84
CA ASN A 549 -19.65 -33.54 -16.13
C ASN A 549 -18.97 -32.66 -15.06
N LYS A 550 -19.20 -32.94 -13.77
CA LYS A 550 -18.53 -32.21 -12.69
C LYS A 550 -17.04 -32.44 -12.68
N ALA A 551 -16.60 -33.66 -13.00
CA ALA A 551 -15.18 -33.99 -13.07
C ALA A 551 -14.48 -33.22 -14.20
N ILE A 552 -15.07 -33.16 -15.40
CA ILE A 552 -14.53 -32.34 -16.51
C ILE A 552 -14.46 -30.88 -16.10
N GLU A 553 -15.53 -30.33 -15.52
CA GLU A 553 -15.54 -28.94 -15.06
C GLU A 553 -14.43 -28.66 -14.03
N SER A 554 -14.18 -29.60 -13.11
CA SER A 554 -13.14 -29.47 -12.09
C SER A 554 -11.72 -29.60 -12.68
N LEU A 555 -11.49 -30.60 -13.53
CA LEU A 555 -10.18 -30.92 -14.12
C LEU A 555 -9.72 -29.93 -15.21
N THR A 556 -10.64 -29.15 -15.78
CA THR A 556 -10.34 -28.16 -16.83
C THR A 556 -10.18 -26.73 -16.31
N LYS A 557 -10.33 -26.50 -15.00
CA LYS A 557 -10.05 -25.22 -14.32
C LYS A 557 -8.62 -25.22 -13.77
N LEU A 558 -8.01 -24.04 -13.63
CA LEU A 558 -6.70 -23.82 -12.99
C LEU A 558 -6.80 -24.01 -11.46
N GLN A 559 -7.07 -25.24 -11.02
CA GLN A 559 -7.15 -25.62 -9.62
C GLN A 559 -6.65 -27.05 -9.43
N GLU A 560 -6.17 -27.37 -8.22
CA GLU A 560 -5.78 -28.75 -7.90
C GLU A 560 -6.99 -29.69 -7.96
N PRO A 561 -6.90 -30.82 -8.66
CA PRO A 561 -7.97 -31.81 -8.72
C PRO A 561 -8.29 -32.39 -7.35
N ASN A 562 -9.55 -32.26 -6.91
CA ASN A 562 -10.05 -32.98 -5.73
C ASN A 562 -11.11 -33.99 -6.13
N ILE A 563 -10.71 -35.26 -6.18
CA ILE A 563 -11.57 -36.37 -6.63
C ILE A 563 -12.80 -36.59 -5.77
N SER A 564 -12.70 -36.33 -4.46
CA SER A 564 -13.83 -36.51 -3.55
C SER A 564 -15.05 -35.66 -3.94
N GLN A 565 -14.86 -34.58 -4.71
CA GLN A 565 -15.93 -33.68 -5.15
C GLN A 565 -16.80 -34.24 -6.28
N PHE A 566 -16.31 -35.23 -7.02
CA PHE A 566 -17.00 -35.77 -8.20
C PHE A 566 -17.12 -37.29 -8.20
N VAL A 567 -16.80 -37.94 -7.09
CA VAL A 567 -16.99 -39.39 -6.91
C VAL A 567 -18.28 -39.69 -6.16
N ASN A 568 -19.04 -40.65 -6.69
CA ASN A 568 -20.21 -41.24 -6.05
C ASN A 568 -19.94 -42.73 -5.78
N ARG A 569 -20.42 -43.25 -4.66
CA ARG A 569 -20.25 -44.66 -4.29
C ARG A 569 -21.61 -45.35 -4.33
N GLU A 570 -21.75 -46.37 -5.16
CA GLU A 570 -22.95 -47.18 -5.25
C GLU A 570 -22.75 -48.48 -4.45
N PRO A 571 -23.50 -48.70 -3.37
CA PRO A 571 -23.40 -49.95 -2.61
C PRO A 571 -23.89 -51.12 -3.47
N LEU A 572 -23.07 -52.18 -3.54
CA LEU A 572 -23.37 -53.42 -4.26
C LEU A 572 -23.66 -54.60 -3.33
N GLY A 573 -23.63 -54.37 -2.01
CA GLY A 573 -23.93 -55.39 -1.01
C GLY A 573 -22.69 -56.18 -0.56
N ASN A 574 -22.92 -57.37 -0.02
CA ASN A 574 -21.86 -58.24 0.51
C ASN A 574 -21.47 -59.30 -0.51
N TRP A 575 -20.17 -59.50 -0.71
CA TRP A 575 -19.62 -60.53 -1.59
C TRP A 575 -18.86 -61.58 -0.80
N GLN A 576 -19.07 -62.84 -1.15
CA GLN A 576 -18.21 -63.95 -0.76
C GLN A 576 -17.17 -64.17 -1.86
N ILE A 577 -15.91 -64.22 -1.47
CA ILE A 577 -14.79 -64.03 -2.36
C ILE A 577 -13.72 -65.10 -2.09
N LYS A 578 -13.14 -65.66 -3.15
CA LYS A 578 -11.88 -66.42 -3.10
C LYS A 578 -10.75 -65.56 -3.62
N ARG A 579 -9.78 -65.23 -2.77
CA ARG A 579 -8.61 -64.43 -3.14
C ARG A 579 -7.36 -65.28 -3.07
N SER A 580 -6.40 -65.05 -3.97
CA SER A 580 -5.09 -65.67 -3.89
C SER A 580 -4.31 -65.19 -2.67
N LEU A 581 -3.55 -66.10 -2.05
CA LEU A 581 -2.60 -65.75 -1.00
C LEU A 581 -1.30 -65.20 -1.57
N GLY A 582 -0.84 -65.76 -2.69
CA GLY A 582 0.36 -65.32 -3.40
C GLY A 582 0.12 -64.14 -4.33
N ILE A 583 1.18 -63.34 -4.54
CA ILE A 583 1.18 -62.26 -5.53
C ILE A 583 1.09 -62.87 -6.93
N ASN A 584 0.08 -62.47 -7.70
CA ASN A 584 -0.07 -62.88 -9.11
C ASN A 584 0.51 -61.84 -10.07
N GLY A 585 0.46 -60.56 -9.70
CA GLY A 585 1.00 -59.45 -10.47
C GLY A 585 2.02 -58.67 -9.66
N ASP A 586 3.30 -58.91 -9.91
CA ASP A 586 4.37 -58.13 -9.28
C ASP A 586 4.65 -56.86 -10.11
N GLY A 587 3.97 -55.77 -9.75
CA GLY A 587 4.20 -54.45 -10.35
C GLY A 587 5.22 -53.63 -9.57
N THR A 588 5.75 -52.58 -10.22
CA THR A 588 6.82 -51.73 -9.66
C THR A 588 6.41 -51.03 -8.36
N LYS A 589 5.15 -50.57 -8.27
CA LYS A 589 4.62 -49.83 -7.10
C LYS A 589 3.49 -50.54 -6.37
N ARG A 590 2.92 -51.57 -7.00
CA ARG A 590 1.74 -52.28 -6.49
C ARG A 590 1.89 -53.78 -6.70
N LYS A 591 1.30 -54.56 -5.81
CA LYS A 591 1.15 -56.02 -5.95
C LYS A 591 -0.30 -56.34 -6.30
N GLY A 592 -0.50 -57.29 -7.19
CA GLY A 592 -1.81 -57.73 -7.67
C GLY A 592 -2.15 -59.12 -7.15
N PHE A 593 -3.34 -59.28 -6.58
CA PHE A 593 -3.90 -60.54 -6.09
C PHE A 593 -5.17 -60.87 -6.85
N LEU A 594 -5.20 -62.04 -7.47
CA LEU A 594 -6.38 -62.50 -8.17
C LEU A 594 -7.50 -62.84 -7.18
N MET A 595 -8.71 -62.52 -7.60
CA MET A 595 -9.90 -62.63 -6.79
C MET A 595 -11.04 -63.17 -7.65
N GLN A 596 -11.76 -64.18 -7.19
CA GLN A 596 -12.98 -64.67 -7.81
C GLN A 596 -14.15 -64.47 -6.84
N VAL A 597 -15.23 -63.90 -7.34
CA VAL A 597 -16.48 -63.77 -6.58
C VAL A 597 -17.21 -65.10 -6.60
N VAL A 598 -17.38 -65.72 -5.42
CA VAL A 598 -18.11 -66.99 -5.25
C VAL A 598 -19.61 -66.73 -5.16
N ASN A 599 -19.99 -65.65 -4.50
CA ASN A 599 -21.38 -65.22 -4.35
C ASN A 599 -21.44 -63.69 -4.25
N SER A 600 -22.44 -63.09 -4.88
CA SER A 600 -22.70 -61.64 -4.83
C SER A 600 -24.20 -61.39 -4.65
N ASP A 601 -24.55 -60.34 -3.90
CA ASP A 601 -25.95 -59.91 -3.78
C ASP A 601 -26.55 -59.64 -5.19
N GLY A 602 -27.61 -60.36 -5.52
CA GLY A 602 -28.28 -60.30 -6.83
C GLY A 602 -27.56 -61.03 -7.98
N ASP A 603 -26.56 -61.86 -7.68
CA ASP A 603 -25.85 -62.77 -8.59
C ASP A 603 -25.14 -62.13 -9.81
N ARG A 604 -25.12 -60.80 -9.90
CA ARG A 604 -24.61 -60.07 -11.08
C ARG A 604 -23.12 -60.28 -11.32
N PHE A 605 -22.34 -60.51 -10.26
CA PHE A 605 -20.88 -60.61 -10.31
C PHE A 605 -20.35 -62.01 -9.97
N THR A 606 -21.25 -62.95 -9.68
CA THR A 606 -20.91 -64.33 -9.35
C THR A 606 -20.06 -64.97 -10.46
N ASN A 607 -18.99 -65.67 -10.06
CA ASN A 607 -17.96 -66.29 -10.90
C ASN A 607 -17.03 -65.34 -11.68
N GLN A 608 -17.14 -64.02 -11.53
CA GLN A 608 -16.25 -63.08 -12.22
C GLN A 608 -14.90 -62.95 -11.50
N THR A 609 -13.85 -62.72 -12.30
CA THR A 609 -12.47 -62.53 -11.84
C THR A 609 -12.09 -61.05 -11.78
N PHE A 610 -11.45 -60.68 -10.69
CA PHE A 610 -10.97 -59.36 -10.37
C PHE A 610 -9.50 -59.42 -9.97
N LEU A 611 -8.84 -58.27 -10.01
CA LEU A 611 -7.50 -58.05 -9.50
C LEU A 611 -7.57 -57.03 -8.37
N VAL A 612 -7.25 -57.48 -7.15
CA VAL A 612 -7.07 -56.62 -5.98
C VAL A 612 -5.65 -56.06 -6.04
N LYS A 613 -5.52 -54.73 -5.91
CA LYS A 613 -4.22 -54.05 -5.99
C LYS A 613 -3.85 -53.47 -4.64
N GLU A 614 -2.66 -53.80 -4.17
CA GLU A 614 -2.11 -53.34 -2.89
C GLU A 614 -0.79 -52.60 -3.10
N LEU A 615 -0.50 -51.62 -2.25
CA LEU A 615 0.75 -50.88 -2.28
C LEU A 615 1.93 -51.77 -1.86
N VAL A 616 3.07 -51.61 -2.51
CA VAL A 616 4.31 -52.29 -2.11
C VAL A 616 4.66 -51.92 -0.67
N GLY A 617 4.99 -52.92 0.15
CA GLY A 617 5.17 -52.78 1.60
C GLY A 617 3.94 -53.19 2.43
N PHE A 618 2.84 -53.60 1.78
CA PHE A 618 1.61 -54.07 2.43
C PHE A 618 1.03 -53.07 3.43
N GLU A 619 1.17 -51.78 3.12
CA GLU A 619 0.56 -50.71 3.92
C GLU A 619 -0.95 -50.91 3.93
N ARG A 620 -1.53 -51.10 5.12
CA ARG A 620 -2.96 -51.30 5.28
C ARG A 620 -3.69 -49.99 5.00
N ILE A 621 -4.60 -50.01 4.03
CA ILE A 621 -5.48 -48.88 3.75
C ILE A 621 -6.64 -48.95 4.75
N VAL A 622 -6.55 -48.18 5.83
CA VAL A 622 -7.56 -48.18 6.91
C VAL A 622 -8.57 -47.04 6.81
N THR A 623 -8.38 -46.11 5.87
CA THR A 623 -9.29 -44.99 5.63
C THR A 623 -9.81 -44.99 4.20
N LEU A 624 -11.04 -44.50 4.05
CA LEU A 624 -11.70 -44.35 2.76
C LEU A 624 -10.94 -43.37 1.86
N GLU A 625 -10.46 -42.26 2.43
CA GLU A 625 -9.74 -41.21 1.69
C GLU A 625 -8.48 -41.77 1.04
N LYS A 626 -7.74 -42.64 1.74
CA LYS A 626 -6.55 -43.28 1.18
C LYS A 626 -6.91 -44.29 0.10
N ALA A 627 -8.02 -45.02 0.23
CA ALA A 627 -8.52 -45.90 -0.83
C ALA A 627 -8.87 -45.13 -2.10
N LEU A 628 -9.57 -43.99 -1.97
CA LEU A 628 -9.89 -43.10 -3.09
C LEU A 628 -8.64 -42.49 -3.72
N TYR A 629 -7.63 -42.14 -2.93
CA TYR A 629 -6.32 -41.71 -3.43
C TYR A 629 -5.62 -42.81 -4.25
N VAL A 630 -5.74 -44.09 -3.88
CA VAL A 630 -5.17 -45.20 -4.67
C VAL A 630 -5.90 -45.38 -6.01
N ALA A 631 -7.20 -45.11 -6.05
CA ALA A 631 -8.03 -45.17 -7.26
C ALA A 631 -7.95 -43.91 -8.14
N GLN A 632 -7.35 -42.82 -7.64
CA GLN A 632 -7.32 -41.49 -8.26
C GLN A 632 -6.96 -41.49 -9.74
N ASN A 633 -5.83 -42.12 -10.08
CA ASN A 633 -5.31 -42.09 -11.44
C ASN A 633 -6.27 -42.75 -12.44
N LEU A 634 -6.90 -43.86 -12.04
CA LEU A 634 -7.88 -44.57 -12.87
C LEU A 634 -9.13 -43.73 -13.09
N LEU A 635 -9.64 -43.09 -12.04
CA LEU A 635 -10.86 -42.27 -12.10
C LEU A 635 -10.65 -41.01 -12.96
N ILE A 636 -9.51 -40.33 -12.81
CA ILE A 636 -9.15 -39.18 -13.66
C ILE A 636 -9.01 -39.61 -15.12
N ALA A 637 -8.27 -40.70 -15.38
CA ALA A 637 -8.06 -41.20 -16.73
C ALA A 637 -9.37 -41.61 -17.41
N LYS A 638 -10.31 -42.21 -16.66
CA LYS A 638 -11.66 -42.54 -17.15
C LYS A 638 -12.40 -41.31 -17.67
N VAL A 639 -12.49 -40.26 -16.85
CA VAL A 639 -13.18 -39.02 -17.21
C VAL A 639 -12.56 -38.38 -18.45
N LEU A 640 -11.23 -38.30 -18.49
CA LEU A 640 -10.52 -37.71 -19.61
C LEU A 640 -10.64 -38.55 -20.89
N ALA A 641 -10.70 -39.88 -20.77
CA ALA A 641 -10.93 -40.80 -21.90
C ALA A 641 -12.34 -40.64 -22.49
N GLU A 642 -13.37 -40.51 -21.64
CA GLU A 642 -14.73 -40.21 -22.07
C GLU A 642 -14.79 -38.84 -22.77
N HIS A 643 -14.15 -37.83 -22.19
CA HIS A 643 -14.08 -36.49 -22.77
C HIS A 643 -13.37 -36.47 -24.14
N PHE A 644 -12.25 -37.17 -24.26
CA PHE A 644 -11.51 -37.28 -25.51
C PHE A 644 -12.34 -37.95 -26.59
N GLN A 645 -12.98 -39.08 -26.28
CA GLN A 645 -13.79 -39.81 -27.25
C GLN A 645 -15.00 -39.00 -27.72
N GLU A 646 -15.66 -38.28 -26.82
CA GLU A 646 -16.75 -37.39 -27.18
C GLU A 646 -16.29 -36.28 -28.14
N LYS A 647 -15.14 -35.65 -27.83
CA LYS A 647 -14.58 -34.56 -28.64
C LYS A 647 -14.08 -35.05 -30.00
N ILE A 648 -13.33 -36.15 -30.03
CA ILE A 648 -12.74 -36.65 -31.27
C ILE A 648 -13.80 -37.23 -32.21
N GLN A 649 -14.85 -37.86 -31.67
CA GLN A 649 -15.96 -38.35 -32.49
C GLN A 649 -16.74 -37.22 -33.17
N LYS A 650 -16.78 -36.02 -32.55
CA LYS A 650 -17.41 -34.83 -33.12
C LYS A 650 -16.49 -34.05 -34.09
N ALA A 651 -15.18 -34.12 -33.88
CA ALA A 651 -14.22 -33.23 -34.55
C ALA A 651 -13.40 -33.91 -35.66
N ALA A 652 -13.16 -35.21 -35.57
CA ALA A 652 -12.29 -35.90 -36.52
C ALA A 652 -12.99 -36.13 -37.87
N SER A 653 -12.30 -35.76 -38.94
CA SER A 653 -12.69 -36.09 -40.32
C SER A 653 -12.58 -37.59 -40.61
N GLU A 654 -11.75 -38.30 -39.85
CA GLU A 654 -11.56 -39.75 -39.94
C GLU A 654 -12.18 -40.43 -38.72
N LYS A 655 -12.80 -41.58 -38.93
CA LYS A 655 -13.37 -42.39 -37.84
C LYS A 655 -12.23 -42.86 -36.91
N PRO A 656 -12.35 -42.69 -35.58
CA PRO A 656 -11.37 -43.23 -34.64
C PRO A 656 -11.09 -44.72 -34.88
N PRO A 657 -9.82 -45.17 -34.79
CA PRO A 657 -9.45 -46.55 -35.14
C PRO A 657 -10.04 -47.58 -34.18
N CYS A 658 -10.32 -47.19 -32.94
CA CYS A 658 -10.91 -48.04 -31.92
C CYS A 658 -11.71 -47.21 -30.90
N LYS A 659 -12.62 -47.89 -30.19
CA LYS A 659 -13.19 -47.40 -28.91
C LYS A 659 -12.33 -47.88 -27.75
N PHE A 660 -12.33 -47.14 -26.65
CA PHE A 660 -11.63 -47.56 -25.43
C PHE A 660 -12.31 -47.03 -24.17
N ALA A 661 -12.05 -47.65 -23.03
CA ALA A 661 -12.58 -47.17 -21.76
C ALA A 661 -11.71 -47.64 -20.58
N TYR A 662 -11.66 -46.82 -19.54
CA TYR A 662 -11.30 -47.29 -18.20
C TYR A 662 -12.59 -47.65 -17.47
N LYS A 663 -12.66 -48.85 -16.90
CA LYS A 663 -13.83 -49.32 -16.14
C LYS A 663 -13.76 -48.84 -14.69
N GLU A 664 -14.93 -48.77 -14.06
CA GLU A 664 -15.08 -48.34 -12.67
C GLU A 664 -14.36 -49.30 -11.71
N PRO A 665 -13.57 -48.79 -10.75
CA PRO A 665 -12.99 -49.61 -9.70
C PRO A 665 -14.03 -49.94 -8.61
N PHE A 666 -13.79 -51.05 -7.93
CA PHE A 666 -14.59 -51.53 -6.81
C PHE A 666 -13.82 -51.27 -5.51
N LEU A 667 -14.52 -50.71 -4.52
CA LEU A 667 -14.04 -50.59 -3.15
C LEU A 667 -14.51 -51.83 -2.38
N LEU A 668 -13.58 -52.58 -1.81
CA LEU A 668 -13.86 -53.72 -0.94
C LEU A 668 -13.51 -53.33 0.49
N GLN A 669 -14.43 -53.55 1.43
CA GLN A 669 -14.19 -53.35 2.85
C GLN A 669 -14.22 -54.70 3.58
N THR A 670 -13.10 -55.06 4.23
CA THR A 670 -12.95 -56.30 5.01
C THR A 670 -12.25 -56.02 6.33
N GLU A 671 -12.84 -56.40 7.47
CA GLU A 671 -12.21 -56.33 8.80
C GLU A 671 -11.53 -54.96 9.12
N GLY A 672 -12.16 -53.86 8.70
CA GLY A 672 -11.65 -52.50 8.92
C GLY A 672 -10.56 -52.02 7.96
N ASN A 673 -10.26 -52.80 6.91
CA ASN A 673 -9.37 -52.40 5.81
C ASN A 673 -10.16 -52.19 4.52
N TYR A 674 -9.62 -51.34 3.64
CA TYR A 674 -10.13 -51.05 2.31
C TYR A 674 -9.18 -51.59 1.25
N TYR A 675 -9.75 -52.07 0.15
CA TYR A 675 -9.00 -52.53 -1.02
C TYR A 675 -9.63 -51.98 -2.29
N ILE A 676 -8.80 -51.70 -3.29
CA ILE A 676 -9.25 -51.36 -4.63
C ILE A 676 -9.12 -52.60 -5.52
N ALA A 677 -10.24 -52.99 -6.13
CA ALA A 677 -10.31 -54.10 -7.06
C ALA A 677 -10.78 -53.64 -8.44
N GLU A 678 -10.21 -54.24 -9.47
CA GLU A 678 -10.59 -53.99 -10.86
C GLU A 678 -11.01 -55.29 -11.54
N ARG A 679 -12.06 -55.22 -12.36
CA ARG A 679 -12.51 -56.39 -13.12
C ARG A 679 -11.52 -56.72 -14.24
N LEU A 680 -11.08 -57.97 -14.30
CA LEU A 680 -10.29 -58.45 -15.43
C LEU A 680 -11.19 -58.82 -16.60
N ILE A 681 -10.78 -58.45 -17.81
CA ILE A 681 -11.48 -58.77 -19.06
C ILE A 681 -10.61 -59.66 -19.92
N LYS A 682 -11.20 -60.72 -20.49
CA LYS A 682 -10.47 -61.66 -21.34
C LYS A 682 -10.14 -60.97 -22.67
N GLY A 683 -8.88 -61.00 -23.07
CA GLY A 683 -8.40 -60.40 -24.31
C GLY A 683 -6.88 -60.39 -24.39
N THR A 684 -6.36 -59.83 -25.49
CA THR A 684 -4.91 -59.66 -25.68
C THR A 684 -4.45 -58.36 -25.01
N PHE A 685 -3.58 -58.49 -24.01
CA PHE A 685 -3.00 -57.35 -23.31
C PHE A 685 -1.98 -56.62 -24.18
N THR A 686 -2.16 -55.32 -24.36
CA THR A 686 -1.34 -54.47 -25.23
C THR A 686 -0.97 -53.18 -24.50
N LYS A 687 0.29 -52.74 -24.64
CA LYS A 687 0.80 -51.46 -24.12
C LYS A 687 1.09 -50.51 -25.29
N PHE A 688 0.43 -49.35 -25.29
CA PHE A 688 0.48 -48.38 -26.39
C PHE A 688 1.51 -47.28 -26.16
N ASN A 689 1.72 -46.85 -24.91
CA ASN A 689 2.76 -45.87 -24.58
C ASN A 689 3.29 -46.02 -23.14
N GLY A 690 4.24 -45.15 -22.78
CA GLY A 690 5.06 -45.26 -21.57
C GLY A 690 6.32 -46.11 -21.79
N GLU A 691 7.19 -46.18 -20.78
CA GLU A 691 8.42 -46.98 -20.89
C GLU A 691 8.12 -48.48 -20.93
N GLY A 692 8.76 -49.18 -21.88
CA GLY A 692 8.64 -50.61 -22.11
C GLY A 692 8.44 -50.99 -23.58
N ASP A 693 8.56 -52.28 -23.88
CA ASP A 693 8.32 -52.79 -25.24
C ASP A 693 6.84 -52.61 -25.59
N SER A 694 6.55 -51.68 -26.50
CA SER A 694 5.24 -51.63 -27.13
C SER A 694 5.08 -52.91 -27.95
N MET A 695 4.09 -53.71 -27.59
CA MET A 695 3.77 -54.93 -28.32
C MET A 695 2.86 -54.67 -29.52
N ASP A 696 2.33 -53.44 -29.66
CA ASP A 696 1.47 -53.10 -30.79
C ASP A 696 2.30 -52.76 -32.03
N LYS A 697 1.97 -53.40 -33.15
CA LYS A 697 2.57 -53.14 -34.45
C LYS A 697 1.75 -52.13 -35.25
N ASP A 698 0.53 -51.78 -34.82
CA ASP A 698 -0.31 -50.81 -35.50
C ASP A 698 0.02 -49.37 -35.09
N GLN A 699 0.78 -48.70 -35.94
CA GLN A 699 1.14 -47.29 -35.74
C GLN A 699 -0.07 -46.35 -35.65
N LYS A 700 -1.23 -46.69 -36.23
CA LYS A 700 -2.43 -45.82 -36.17
C LYS A 700 -3.07 -45.86 -34.79
N VAL A 701 -3.15 -47.03 -34.16
CA VAL A 701 -3.72 -47.20 -32.82
C VAL A 701 -2.79 -46.57 -31.78
N THR A 702 -1.48 -46.83 -31.86
CA THR A 702 -0.48 -46.17 -31.01
C THR A 702 -0.52 -44.65 -31.14
N SER A 703 -0.63 -44.13 -32.37
CA SER A 703 -0.76 -42.69 -32.63
C SER A 703 -2.02 -42.09 -32.01
N TYR A 704 -3.14 -42.81 -32.04
CA TYR A 704 -4.40 -42.38 -31.43
C TYR A 704 -4.30 -42.30 -29.91
N PHE A 705 -3.67 -43.27 -29.25
CA PHE A 705 -3.44 -43.24 -27.81
C PHE A 705 -2.41 -42.18 -27.38
N ASN A 706 -1.38 -41.92 -28.19
CA ASN A 706 -0.46 -40.80 -27.95
C ASN A 706 -1.17 -39.44 -28.08
N ALA A 707 -2.10 -39.30 -29.03
CA ALA A 707 -2.95 -38.11 -29.11
C ALA A 707 -3.84 -37.97 -27.87
N PHE A 708 -4.38 -39.07 -27.32
CA PHE A 708 -5.12 -39.02 -26.07
C PHE A 708 -4.24 -38.48 -24.91
N SER A 709 -3.01 -38.97 -24.76
CA SER A 709 -2.07 -38.46 -23.75
C SER A 709 -1.84 -36.95 -23.88
N LEU A 710 -1.49 -36.47 -25.08
CA LEU A 710 -1.27 -35.03 -25.29
C LEU A 710 -2.56 -34.22 -25.14
N PHE A 711 -3.71 -34.74 -25.60
CA PHE A 711 -5.01 -34.11 -25.40
C PHE A 711 -5.28 -33.87 -23.91
N THR A 712 -5.04 -34.84 -23.04
CA THR A 712 -5.28 -34.67 -21.60
C THR A 712 -4.49 -33.51 -21.02
N TYR A 713 -3.24 -33.33 -21.46
CA TYR A 713 -2.40 -32.21 -21.05
C TYR A 713 -2.97 -30.86 -21.49
N TYR A 714 -3.40 -30.72 -22.74
CA TYR A 714 -3.98 -29.45 -23.20
C TYR A 714 -5.38 -29.19 -22.65
N ALA A 715 -6.21 -30.23 -22.51
CA ALA A 715 -7.57 -30.12 -21.99
C ALA A 715 -7.57 -29.65 -20.52
N THR A 716 -6.59 -30.11 -19.73
CA THR A 716 -6.44 -29.74 -18.31
C THR A 716 -5.59 -28.49 -18.11
N GLN A 717 -5.46 -27.62 -19.13
CA GLN A 717 -4.64 -26.40 -19.08
C GLN A 717 -3.19 -26.64 -18.63
N LYS A 718 -2.60 -27.74 -19.10
CA LYS A 718 -1.22 -28.17 -18.81
C LYS A 718 -0.99 -28.68 -17.38
N MET A 719 -2.06 -29.03 -16.66
CA MET A 719 -1.95 -29.52 -15.29
C MET A 719 -1.75 -31.03 -15.20
N LEU A 720 -2.32 -31.82 -16.12
CA LEU A 720 -2.31 -33.28 -16.01
C LEU A 720 -2.07 -33.95 -17.36
N MET A 721 -1.20 -34.96 -17.39
CA MET A 721 -1.02 -35.83 -18.56
C MET A 721 -1.28 -37.29 -18.19
N VAL A 722 -2.20 -37.94 -18.90
CA VAL A 722 -2.47 -39.37 -18.77
C VAL A 722 -1.53 -40.15 -19.71
N SER A 723 -0.88 -41.18 -19.19
CA SER A 723 0.09 -42.00 -19.90
C SER A 723 0.09 -43.44 -19.40
N ASN A 724 1.04 -44.26 -19.87
CA ASN A 724 1.12 -45.68 -19.56
C ASN A 724 -0.17 -46.42 -19.99
N ILE A 725 -0.66 -46.05 -21.17
CA ILE A 725 -1.92 -46.55 -21.72
C ILE A 725 -1.72 -48.01 -22.13
N GLN A 726 -2.47 -48.89 -21.48
CA GLN A 726 -2.38 -50.33 -21.69
C GLN A 726 -3.69 -51.01 -21.35
N GLY A 727 -3.99 -52.14 -21.99
CA GLY A 727 -5.25 -52.84 -21.76
C GLY A 727 -5.52 -54.02 -22.67
N ASN A 728 -6.72 -54.58 -22.53
CA ASN A 728 -7.18 -55.74 -23.28
C ASN A 728 -8.23 -55.34 -24.32
N PHE A 729 -8.14 -55.89 -25.53
CA PHE A 729 -9.23 -55.80 -26.49
C PHE A 729 -10.26 -56.91 -26.22
N ASP A 730 -11.51 -56.54 -25.95
CA ASP A 730 -12.60 -57.49 -25.64
C ASP A 730 -13.41 -57.94 -26.87
N GLY A 731 -13.02 -57.46 -28.06
CA GLY A 731 -13.72 -57.68 -29.33
C GLY A 731 -14.54 -56.48 -29.80
N ALA A 732 -14.87 -55.53 -28.92
CA ALA A 732 -15.62 -54.32 -29.24
C ALA A 732 -14.85 -53.03 -28.90
N GLU A 733 -14.15 -53.00 -27.76
CA GLU A 733 -13.37 -51.86 -27.30
C GLU A 733 -12.11 -52.29 -26.54
N PHE A 734 -11.15 -51.38 -26.39
CA PHE A 734 -10.02 -51.57 -25.49
C PHE A 734 -10.43 -51.22 -24.06
N ILE A 735 -10.29 -52.19 -23.16
CA ILE A 735 -10.46 -52.01 -21.72
C ILE A 735 -9.09 -51.71 -21.12
N LEU A 736 -8.89 -50.46 -20.71
CA LEU A 736 -7.62 -49.94 -20.25
C LEU A 736 -7.47 -50.05 -18.73
N TYR A 737 -6.22 -50.22 -18.29
CA TYR A 737 -5.84 -50.46 -16.90
C TYR A 737 -4.60 -49.66 -16.51
N ASP A 738 -4.44 -49.39 -15.21
CA ASP A 738 -3.23 -48.85 -14.59
C ASP A 738 -2.63 -47.62 -15.31
N PRO A 739 -3.43 -46.55 -15.55
CA PRO A 739 -2.92 -45.33 -16.11
C PRO A 739 -2.01 -44.61 -15.13
N ILE A 740 -0.98 -43.95 -15.65
CA ILE A 740 -0.20 -42.97 -14.89
C ILE A 740 -0.73 -41.58 -15.21
N VAL A 741 -1.05 -40.81 -14.18
CA VAL A 741 -1.40 -39.38 -14.30
C VAL A 741 -0.20 -38.59 -13.81
N SER A 742 0.43 -37.82 -14.68
CA SER A 742 1.55 -36.95 -14.34
C SER A 742 1.10 -35.50 -14.16
N SER A 743 1.59 -34.83 -13.13
CA SER A 743 1.41 -33.39 -12.91
C SER A 743 2.75 -32.65 -12.87
N PRO A 744 2.86 -31.35 -13.21
CA PRO A 744 4.13 -30.64 -13.11
C PRO A 744 4.77 -30.75 -11.71
N GLU A 745 3.96 -30.72 -10.66
CA GLU A 745 4.38 -30.75 -9.26
C GLU A 745 4.61 -32.16 -8.69
N GLY A 746 4.17 -33.23 -9.35
CA GLY A 746 4.32 -34.60 -8.85
C GLY A 746 3.33 -34.98 -7.75
N ILE A 747 2.10 -34.46 -7.80
CA ILE A 747 1.06 -34.60 -6.76
C ILE A 747 -0.02 -35.68 -7.04
N MET A 748 0.07 -36.41 -8.16
CA MET A 748 -0.96 -37.34 -8.64
C MET A 748 -0.66 -38.82 -8.32
N GLY A 749 -0.62 -39.14 -7.04
CA GLY A 749 -0.41 -40.53 -6.60
C GLY A 749 1.06 -40.95 -6.55
N ASP A 750 1.30 -42.17 -6.07
CA ASP A 750 2.65 -42.71 -5.88
C ASP A 750 3.39 -43.03 -7.20
N GLU A 751 2.65 -43.00 -8.31
CA GLU A 751 3.11 -43.28 -9.67
C GLU A 751 3.30 -42.00 -10.52
N ASP A 752 3.10 -40.81 -9.95
CA ASP A 752 3.32 -39.55 -10.66
C ASP A 752 4.80 -39.39 -11.06
N LEU A 753 5.05 -39.26 -12.37
CA LEU A 753 6.37 -39.10 -12.97
C LEU A 753 6.80 -37.63 -13.14
N ALA A 754 5.96 -36.71 -12.71
CA ALA A 754 6.16 -35.27 -12.69
C ALA A 754 6.43 -34.64 -14.08
N GLU A 755 6.87 -33.38 -14.06
CA GLU A 755 7.22 -32.59 -15.25
C GLU A 755 8.19 -33.28 -16.25
N PRO A 756 9.25 -34.01 -15.83
CA PRO A 756 10.20 -34.60 -16.79
C PRO A 756 9.54 -35.54 -17.80
N HIS A 757 8.56 -36.31 -17.35
CA HIS A 757 7.83 -37.25 -18.20
C HIS A 757 6.90 -36.53 -19.19
N ILE A 758 6.32 -35.38 -18.78
CA ILE A 758 5.55 -34.50 -19.68
C ILE A 758 6.44 -33.92 -20.78
N LEU A 759 7.63 -33.42 -20.40
CA LEU A 759 8.58 -32.86 -21.36
C LEU A 759 9.05 -33.90 -22.37
N GLN A 760 9.28 -35.15 -21.94
CA GLN A 760 9.64 -36.25 -22.83
C GLN A 760 8.58 -36.49 -23.91
N PHE A 761 7.28 -36.49 -23.55
CA PHE A 761 6.19 -36.62 -24.52
C PHE A 761 6.15 -35.44 -25.51
N GLN A 762 6.41 -34.22 -25.04
CA GLN A 762 6.44 -33.03 -25.90
C GLN A 762 7.62 -33.06 -26.87
N ASP A 763 8.80 -33.47 -26.41
CA ASP A 763 9.99 -33.56 -27.25
C ASP A 763 9.84 -34.67 -28.30
N ASN A 764 9.34 -35.85 -27.90
CA ASN A 764 9.02 -36.93 -28.84
C ASN A 764 7.96 -36.52 -29.88
N TYR A 765 6.98 -35.68 -29.50
CA TYR A 765 6.02 -35.11 -30.45
C TYR A 765 6.70 -34.17 -31.45
N LYS A 766 7.64 -33.32 -31.02
CA LYS A 766 8.38 -32.43 -31.93
C LYS A 766 9.20 -33.23 -32.95
N GLU A 767 9.83 -34.31 -32.51
CA GLU A 767 10.64 -35.19 -33.36
C GLU A 767 9.78 -36.03 -34.31
N ASN A 768 8.66 -36.58 -33.84
CA ASN A 768 7.81 -37.48 -34.61
C ASN A 768 6.30 -37.19 -34.44
N PRO A 769 5.80 -36.06 -34.96
CA PRO A 769 4.45 -35.59 -34.69
C PRO A 769 3.37 -36.51 -35.27
N LYS A 770 3.65 -37.23 -36.37
CA LYS A 770 2.70 -38.20 -36.95
C LYS A 770 2.45 -39.36 -35.99
N THR A 771 3.52 -39.95 -35.44
CA THR A 771 3.43 -41.07 -34.49
C THR A 771 2.83 -40.65 -33.15
N TYR A 772 2.88 -39.36 -32.82
CA TYR A 772 2.21 -38.77 -31.66
C TYR A 772 0.87 -38.09 -31.99
N GLY A 773 0.28 -38.45 -33.13
CA GLY A 773 -1.15 -38.20 -33.37
C GLY A 773 -1.50 -36.77 -33.74
N LYS A 774 -0.58 -36.06 -34.40
CA LYS A 774 -0.81 -34.71 -34.96
C LYS A 774 -2.15 -34.56 -35.67
N ASN A 775 -2.58 -35.54 -36.45
CA ASN A 775 -3.85 -35.46 -37.19
C ASN A 775 -5.06 -35.37 -36.23
N TYR A 776 -5.09 -36.21 -35.20
CA TYR A 776 -6.16 -36.18 -34.19
C TYR A 776 -6.13 -34.88 -33.39
N LEU A 777 -4.94 -34.45 -32.94
CA LEU A 777 -4.78 -33.20 -32.19
C LEU A 777 -5.18 -31.97 -33.01
N THR A 778 -4.81 -31.94 -34.30
CA THR A 778 -5.19 -30.86 -35.22
C THR A 778 -6.71 -30.83 -35.40
N SER A 779 -7.37 -31.99 -35.54
CA SER A 779 -8.83 -32.06 -35.66
C SER A 779 -9.55 -31.53 -34.42
N LEU A 780 -8.94 -31.68 -33.23
CA LEU A 780 -9.43 -31.14 -31.97
C LEU A 780 -9.12 -29.64 -31.79
N GLY A 781 -8.48 -28.99 -32.76
CA GLY A 781 -8.08 -27.59 -32.70
C GLY A 781 -6.87 -27.32 -31.79
N ILE A 782 -6.16 -28.37 -31.37
CA ILE A 782 -4.99 -28.25 -30.51
C ILE A 782 -3.76 -27.95 -31.35
N LYS A 783 -3.15 -26.79 -31.13
CA LYS A 783 -1.87 -26.38 -31.71
C LYS A 783 -0.78 -26.54 -30.66
N ILE A 784 0.15 -27.46 -30.91
CA ILE A 784 1.30 -27.79 -30.05
C ILE A 784 2.51 -26.97 -30.46
#